data_AF-A0A672JKJ5-F1
#
_entry.id   AF-A0A672JKJ5-F1
#
_cell.length_a   1.000
_cell.length_b   1.000
_cell.length_c   1.000
_cell.angle_alpha   90.00
_cell.angle_beta   90.00
_cell.angle_gamma   90.00
#
_symmetry.space_group_name_H-M   'P 1'
#
loop_
_entity.id
_entity.type
_entity.pdbx_description
1 polymer ?
#
loop_
_entity_poly.entity_id
_entity_poly.type
_entity_poly.pdbx_seq_one_letter_code
_entity_poly.pdbx_strand_id
1 'polypeptide(L)'
;LQWNEDLTLSHCNFVCVCFSNVTPQSRLDLKLWSCHTLRKELLGSATIDLLDTLRTHDGKSKELNANHVLERFQAKTQRIRRVFRSLYITTVLGVAEHKAEVCPPKNNKTKFQMESVVYTVLCAHVSYCCVCLCVCVCVCVCVCVCVCVSWEQRVLPHGRVYYVDHNTKTTTWERPLPPGWEKRVDQRGRFYYVDHNTRTTTWQRPTAESVRNYQQWQSQRSQLQGAMHQFSQRFLYQPSGAPVENDPLGPLPPGWEKRQDNGRVYFVNHNTRTTQWDDPRTQGMIKEHPLPPGWEMKYTAEGVRYFVDHNSRTTTFKDPRPGFESRQGGSPGAYDRSFRWKYHQFRFLCHSNALPSHVKISVSRQTLFEDSFQQIMNVKPYDLRRRLYIIMRGEEGLDYGGIAREWFFLLSHEVLNPMYCLFEYAGKNNYCLQINPASSINPDHLTYFRFIGRFIAMALYHGKFIDTGFTLPFYKRMLDKKPTLKDLESIDPEFYNSIMWVKENNLEECGVELYFAQDMEILGKVSTHQLKDDGENELVTEENKEEYISLLTDWRFTRGVEEQTKAFLDGFNEVVPLEWLRYFDEKELELMLCGMQEIDLADWQKNTIYRHYTKNSKQIHWFWQVVKEMDNEKRIRLLQFVTGTCRLPVGGFAELIGSNGPQKFCIDKVGKETWLPRSHTCFNRLDLPPYRSLEQLREKLMFAIEETEGFGQE
;
A
#
# COMPACT_ATOMS: atom_id res chain seq x y z
N LEU A 1 24.21 3.19 6.07
CA LEU A 1 24.64 4.14 7.13
C LEU A 1 24.39 5.56 6.64
N GLN A 2 23.21 6.12 6.91
CA GLN A 2 22.98 7.57 6.84
C GLN A 2 23.37 8.14 8.21
N TRP A 3 24.21 9.18 8.23
CA TRP A 3 24.63 9.89 9.45
C TRP A 3 23.77 11.15 9.58
N ASN A 4 23.17 11.38 10.75
CA ASN A 4 22.43 12.59 11.09
C ASN A 4 23.36 13.81 11.09
N GLU A 5 22.89 14.94 10.55
CA GLU A 5 23.68 16.16 10.29
C GLU A 5 23.81 17.12 11.49
N ASP A 6 23.26 16.84 12.67
CA ASP A 6 23.19 17.82 13.76
C ASP A 6 24.15 17.57 14.93
N LEU A 7 25.46 17.47 14.65
CA LEU A 7 26.49 17.56 15.70
C LEU A 7 27.63 18.48 15.25
N THR A 8 27.47 19.77 15.53
CA THR A 8 28.56 20.75 15.50
C THR A 8 29.46 20.56 16.73
N LEU A 9 30.49 19.73 16.59
CA LEU A 9 31.61 19.67 17.54
C LEU A 9 32.88 20.17 16.87
N SER A 10 33.31 21.36 17.30
CA SER A 10 34.58 21.96 16.93
C SER A 10 35.75 21.12 17.49
N HIS A 11 36.71 20.79 16.62
CA HIS A 11 38.00 20.16 16.93
C HIS A 11 38.02 18.69 17.39
N CYS A 12 37.56 17.76 16.54
CA CYS A 12 37.98 16.36 16.62
C CYS A 12 38.27 15.76 15.23
N ASN A 13 39.52 15.36 14.99
CA ASN A 13 39.89 14.56 13.81
C ASN A 13 39.49 13.10 14.07
N PHE A 14 38.32 12.67 13.58
CA PHE A 14 37.92 11.26 13.64
C PHE A 14 38.52 10.47 12.47
N VAL A 15 39.18 9.34 12.77
CA VAL A 15 39.57 8.33 11.77
C VAL A 15 38.58 7.17 11.89
N CYS A 16 37.80 6.93 10.84
CA CYS A 16 36.86 5.81 10.77
C CYS A 16 37.46 4.72 9.86
N VAL A 17 37.71 3.53 10.41
CA VAL A 17 38.13 2.35 9.64
C VAL A 17 37.00 1.34 9.67
N CYS A 18 36.32 1.17 8.53
CA CYS A 18 35.25 0.20 8.37
C CYS A 18 35.81 -1.11 7.83
N PHE A 19 35.55 -2.23 8.50
CA PHE A 19 35.76 -3.56 7.96
C PHE A 19 34.41 -4.22 7.69
N SER A 20 34.23 -4.79 6.49
CA SER A 20 33.13 -5.70 6.19
C SER A 20 33.72 -6.97 5.62
N ASN A 21 33.43 -8.10 6.26
CA ASN A 21 33.83 -9.47 5.91
C ASN A 21 35.31 -9.63 5.49
N VAL A 22 36.17 -9.94 6.46
CA VAL A 22 37.59 -10.24 6.21
C VAL A 22 37.82 -11.75 6.34
N THR A 23 38.14 -12.40 5.24
CA THR A 23 38.70 -13.77 5.18
C THR A 23 40.24 -13.71 5.08
N PRO A 24 40.99 -14.80 5.34
CA PRO A 24 42.46 -14.82 5.22
C PRO A 24 43.00 -14.50 3.81
N GLN A 25 42.13 -14.49 2.79
CA GLN A 25 42.43 -14.19 1.39
C GLN A 25 41.98 -12.78 0.99
N SER A 26 41.51 -11.98 1.96
CA SER A 26 40.96 -10.65 1.71
C SER A 26 42.04 -9.59 1.54
N ARG A 27 41.81 -8.68 0.60
CA ARG A 27 42.64 -7.51 0.36
C ARG A 27 42.03 -6.30 1.07
N LEU A 28 42.78 -5.68 1.97
CA LEU A 28 42.34 -4.58 2.81
C LEU A 28 42.71 -3.23 2.20
N ASP A 29 41.70 -2.41 1.89
CA ASP A 29 41.87 -1.03 1.44
C ASP A 29 41.63 -0.03 2.58
N LEU A 30 42.68 0.70 2.96
CA LEU A 30 42.66 1.77 3.95
C LEU A 30 42.60 3.12 3.21
N LYS A 31 41.59 3.95 3.51
CA LYS A 31 41.39 5.27 2.89
C LYS A 31 41.21 6.35 3.95
N LEU A 32 41.97 7.43 3.86
CA LEU A 32 41.94 8.57 4.80
C LEU A 32 41.27 9.78 4.15
N TRP A 33 40.24 10.33 4.79
CA TRP A 33 39.46 11.45 4.27
C TRP A 33 39.58 12.69 5.16
N SER A 34 39.61 13.88 4.55
CA SER A 34 39.47 15.16 5.24
C SER A 34 38.00 15.57 5.29
N CYS A 35 37.52 15.99 6.46
CA CYS A 35 36.24 16.68 6.60
C CYS A 35 36.48 18.12 7.05
N HIS A 36 36.62 19.03 6.08
CA HIS A 36 36.43 20.46 6.30
C HIS A 36 35.28 20.96 5.44
N THR A 37 34.59 21.97 5.97
CA THR A 37 33.15 22.22 5.92
C THR A 37 32.57 22.60 4.55
N LEU A 38 32.90 21.94 3.43
CA LEU A 38 32.09 21.93 2.18
C LEU A 38 32.68 21.07 1.02
N ARG A 39 33.79 20.33 1.20
CA ARG A 39 34.25 19.31 0.21
C ARG A 39 34.89 18.09 0.88
N LYS A 40 34.47 16.89 0.49
CA LYS A 40 35.10 15.61 0.85
C LYS A 40 36.34 15.40 -0.02
N GLU A 41 37.54 15.43 0.56
CA GLU A 41 38.78 15.16 -0.17
C GLU A 41 39.51 13.93 0.42
N LEU A 42 39.85 12.97 -0.44
CA LEU A 42 40.65 11.80 -0.07
C LEU A 42 42.13 12.24 0.07
N LEU A 43 42.66 12.13 1.28
CA LEU A 43 44.00 12.56 1.64
C LEU A 43 45.08 11.50 1.38
N GLY A 44 44.69 10.23 1.33
CA GLY A 44 45.57 9.12 0.99
C GLY A 44 44.90 7.76 1.13
N SER A 45 45.51 6.75 0.53
CA SER A 45 45.06 5.37 0.63
C SER A 45 46.22 4.39 0.63
N ALA A 46 46.01 3.21 1.22
CA ALA A 46 46.92 2.08 1.17
C ALA A 46 46.13 0.78 1.02
N THR A 47 46.70 -0.16 0.28
CA THR A 47 46.12 -1.48 0.08
C THR A 47 47.08 -2.53 0.64
N ILE A 48 46.57 -3.42 1.48
CA ILE A 48 47.34 -4.50 2.09
C ILE A 48 46.72 -5.84 1.67
N ASP A 49 47.55 -6.74 1.15
CA ASP A 49 47.17 -8.12 0.94
C ASP A 49 47.51 -8.94 2.20
N LEU A 50 46.51 -9.46 2.89
CA LEU A 50 46.69 -10.17 4.14
C LEU A 50 47.43 -11.50 3.95
N LEU A 51 47.28 -12.15 2.80
CA LEU A 51 47.86 -13.48 2.56
C LEU A 51 49.38 -13.41 2.44
N ASP A 52 49.89 -12.46 1.67
CA ASP A 52 51.34 -12.24 1.50
C ASP A 52 52.00 -11.73 2.79
N THR A 53 51.28 -10.89 3.55
CA THR A 53 51.78 -10.32 4.80
C THR A 53 51.86 -11.37 5.92
N LEU A 54 50.93 -12.33 5.94
CA LEU A 54 50.94 -13.44 6.90
C LEU A 54 51.99 -14.51 6.55
N ARG A 55 52.28 -14.71 5.25
CA ARG A 55 53.35 -15.62 4.77
C ARG A 55 54.75 -15.11 5.06
N THR A 56 54.96 -13.80 5.02
CA THR A 56 56.28 -13.18 5.32
C THR A 56 56.61 -13.12 6.81
N HIS A 57 55.64 -13.37 7.69
CA HIS A 57 55.79 -13.29 9.16
C HIS A 57 55.42 -14.61 9.87
N ASP A 58 55.58 -15.76 9.21
CA ASP A 58 55.37 -17.11 9.77
C ASP A 58 54.06 -17.26 10.56
N GLY A 59 52.97 -16.65 10.07
CA GLY A 59 51.63 -16.77 10.65
C GLY A 59 51.45 -16.15 12.04
N LYS A 60 52.41 -15.39 12.58
CA LYS A 60 52.31 -14.71 13.88
C LYS A 60 52.08 -13.21 13.70
N SER A 61 50.88 -12.72 14.05
CA SER A 61 50.49 -11.31 13.86
C SER A 61 50.99 -10.34 14.94
N LYS A 62 51.96 -10.73 15.79
CA LYS A 62 52.26 -9.97 17.01
C LYS A 62 52.95 -8.63 16.77
N GLU A 63 53.54 -8.38 15.62
CA GLU A 63 54.02 -7.06 15.25
C GLU A 63 53.92 -6.87 13.73
N LEU A 64 52.73 -6.52 13.24
CA LEU A 64 52.63 -5.84 11.95
C LEU A 64 53.30 -4.47 12.13
N ASN A 65 54.60 -4.42 11.88
CA ASN A 65 55.44 -3.26 12.16
C ASN A 65 54.87 -2.04 11.43
N ALA A 66 54.44 -1.02 12.18
CA ALA A 66 53.73 0.16 11.67
C ALA A 66 54.44 0.82 10.48
N ASN A 67 55.77 0.67 10.39
CA ASN A 67 56.58 1.16 9.29
C ASN A 67 56.20 0.53 7.93
N HIS A 68 55.82 -0.76 7.88
CA HIS A 68 55.49 -1.47 6.64
C HIS A 68 54.17 -0.99 6.02
N VAL A 69 53.19 -0.62 6.86
CA VAL A 69 51.92 -0.02 6.42
C VAL A 69 52.11 1.45 6.03
N LEU A 70 52.96 2.18 6.76
CA LEU A 70 53.30 3.57 6.46
C LEU A 70 54.07 3.74 5.14
N GLU A 71 54.93 2.77 4.77
CA GLU A 71 55.68 2.78 3.51
C GLU A 71 54.75 2.64 2.29
N ARG A 72 53.69 1.82 2.40
CA ARG A 72 52.69 1.65 1.34
C ARG A 72 51.63 2.76 1.32
N PHE A 73 51.67 3.70 2.27
CA PHE A 73 50.71 4.79 2.38
C PHE A 73 51.10 5.97 1.47
N GLN A 74 50.38 6.12 0.36
CA GLN A 74 50.52 7.26 -0.54
C GLN A 74 49.71 8.45 0.00
N ALA A 75 50.35 9.33 0.76
CA ALA A 75 49.74 10.56 1.29
C ALA A 75 50.26 11.80 0.53
N LYS A 76 49.40 12.81 0.32
CA LYS A 76 49.77 14.05 -0.38
C LYS A 76 50.81 14.92 0.36
N THR A 77 51.02 14.75 1.68
CA THR A 77 51.95 15.60 2.47
C THR A 77 52.59 14.87 3.67
N GLN A 78 53.86 15.19 3.99
CA GLN A 78 54.63 14.60 5.09
C GLN A 78 54.02 14.83 6.49
N ARG A 79 53.24 15.90 6.68
CA ARG A 79 52.60 16.26 7.97
C ARG A 79 51.54 15.22 8.39
N ILE A 80 50.83 14.64 7.41
CA ILE A 80 49.77 13.63 7.63
C ILE A 80 50.37 12.28 8.08
N ARG A 81 51.54 11.90 7.54
CA ARG A 81 52.26 10.69 7.98
C ARG A 81 52.66 10.73 9.45
N ARG A 82 53.01 11.90 10.01
CA ARG A 82 53.37 12.05 11.43
C ARG A 82 52.17 11.90 12.37
N VAL A 83 51.01 12.45 12.00
CA VAL A 83 49.77 12.32 12.78
C VAL A 83 49.33 10.85 12.85
N PHE A 84 49.42 10.12 11.74
CA PHE A 84 49.06 8.70 11.70
C PHE A 84 50.01 7.84 12.55
N ARG A 85 51.32 8.15 12.55
CA ARG A 85 52.32 7.48 13.40
C ARG A 85 52.00 7.63 14.89
N SER A 86 51.51 8.79 15.32
CA SER A 86 51.17 9.04 16.72
C SER A 86 49.88 8.33 17.16
N LEU A 87 48.88 8.19 16.29
CA LEU A 87 47.62 7.53 16.66
C LEU A 87 47.78 6.00 16.79
N TYR A 88 48.60 5.39 15.93
CA TYR A 88 48.76 3.93 15.88
C TYR A 88 49.56 3.38 17.07
N ILE A 89 50.57 4.12 17.56
CA ILE A 89 51.39 3.73 18.72
C ILE A 89 50.54 3.64 20.00
N THR A 90 49.54 4.51 20.16
CA THR A 90 48.68 4.54 21.35
C THR A 90 47.68 3.37 21.42
N THR A 91 47.43 2.66 20.31
CA THR A 91 46.43 1.57 20.24
C THR A 91 47.01 0.19 20.62
N VAL A 92 48.33 0.02 20.72
CA VAL A 92 48.98 -1.32 20.80
C VAL A 92 49.49 -1.70 22.21
N LEU A 93 49.58 -0.78 23.17
CA LEU A 93 50.11 -1.08 24.51
C LEU A 93 48.99 -1.36 25.54
N GLY A 94 48.64 -2.65 25.72
CA GLY A 94 47.86 -3.10 26.89
C GLY A 94 47.28 -4.53 26.81
N VAL A 95 47.95 -5.51 27.43
CA VAL A 95 47.37 -6.83 27.78
C VAL A 95 47.56 -7.01 29.29
N ALA A 96 46.46 -7.12 30.05
CA ALA A 96 46.47 -7.48 31.47
C ALA A 96 45.81 -8.86 31.66
N GLU A 97 46.55 -9.80 32.24
CA GLU A 97 46.01 -11.07 32.75
C GLU A 97 45.30 -10.83 34.09
N HIS A 98 44.10 -11.37 34.30
CA HIS A 98 43.49 -11.43 35.63
C HIS A 98 42.95 -12.84 35.95
N LYS A 99 43.56 -13.45 36.97
CA LYS A 99 43.02 -14.56 37.77
C LYS A 99 41.96 -14.03 38.75
N ALA A 100 40.95 -14.84 39.02
CA ALA A 100 39.82 -14.53 39.91
C ALA A 100 40.16 -14.78 41.39
N GLU A 101 39.74 -13.87 42.28
CA GLU A 101 39.58 -14.11 43.72
C GLU A 101 38.54 -13.15 44.34
N VAL A 102 37.94 -13.54 45.47
CA VAL A 102 36.63 -13.13 46.00
C VAL A 102 36.72 -12.28 47.29
N CYS A 103 35.80 -11.30 47.46
CA CYS A 103 35.32 -10.60 48.70
C CYS A 103 36.23 -9.52 49.39
N PRO A 104 35.73 -8.64 50.32
CA PRO A 104 34.38 -8.09 50.65
C PRO A 104 34.39 -6.51 50.84
N PRO A 105 33.34 -5.81 51.36
CA PRO A 105 33.14 -4.36 51.17
C PRO A 105 33.63 -3.46 52.32
N LYS A 106 34.24 -2.30 52.03
CA LYS A 106 34.38 -1.18 52.99
C LYS A 106 34.42 0.22 52.33
N ASN A 107 33.71 1.15 52.98
CA ASN A 107 33.72 2.61 52.80
C ASN A 107 35.13 3.23 52.94
N ASN A 108 35.49 4.15 52.05
CA ASN A 108 35.72 5.57 52.38
C ASN A 108 36.32 6.35 51.20
N LYS A 109 36.01 7.65 51.19
CA LYS A 109 36.41 8.69 50.23
C LYS A 109 37.94 8.72 50.01
N THR A 110 38.37 8.72 48.75
CA THR A 110 39.60 9.38 48.31
C THR A 110 39.52 9.69 46.81
N LYS A 111 39.82 10.94 46.44
CA LYS A 111 39.93 11.44 45.06
C LYS A 111 41.10 10.72 44.38
N PHE A 112 40.85 10.11 43.22
CA PHE A 112 41.89 9.71 42.27
C PHE A 112 41.66 10.46 40.94
N GLN A 113 42.71 11.13 40.45
CA GLN A 113 42.80 11.63 39.08
C GLN A 113 42.76 10.44 38.12
N MET A 114 41.85 10.45 37.16
CA MET A 114 41.67 9.37 36.18
C MET A 114 42.38 9.77 34.89
N GLU A 115 43.57 9.21 34.65
CA GLU A 115 44.14 9.13 33.30
C GLU A 115 43.31 8.10 32.51
N SER A 116 42.77 8.52 31.36
CA SER A 116 41.89 7.70 30.52
C SER A 116 42.72 6.69 29.71
N VAL A 117 42.76 5.43 30.16
CA VAL A 117 43.33 4.31 29.41
C VAL A 117 42.21 3.55 28.70
N VAL A 118 42.26 3.49 27.36
CA VAL A 118 41.32 2.72 26.53
C VAL A 118 41.92 1.32 26.29
N TYR A 119 41.31 0.27 26.85
CA TYR A 119 41.71 -1.11 26.57
C TYR A 119 40.94 -1.67 25.37
N THR A 120 41.65 -2.26 24.39
CA THR A 120 41.06 -3.06 23.31
C THR A 120 41.59 -4.49 23.40
N VAL A 121 40.73 -5.46 23.74
CA VAL A 121 41.11 -6.88 23.82
C VAL A 121 40.92 -7.53 22.44
N LEU A 122 42.02 -7.93 21.78
CA LEU A 122 41.99 -8.78 20.60
C LEU A 122 42.16 -10.24 21.04
N CYS A 123 41.05 -10.97 21.15
CA CYS A 123 41.09 -12.41 21.37
C CYS A 123 41.28 -13.10 20.00
N ALA A 124 42.52 -13.50 19.71
CA ALA A 124 42.83 -14.33 18.56
C ALA A 124 42.33 -15.75 18.86
N HIS A 125 41.11 -16.05 18.43
CA HIS A 125 40.55 -17.32 17.94
C HIS A 125 39.02 -17.17 18.00
N VAL A 126 38.36 -17.39 16.86
CA VAL A 126 36.91 -17.25 16.59
C VAL A 126 36.52 -15.88 16.02
N SER A 127 35.94 -15.93 14.82
CA SER A 127 35.50 -14.79 14.01
C SER A 127 34.14 -14.29 14.53
N TYR A 128 34.09 -13.08 15.11
CA TYR A 128 32.84 -12.46 15.60
C TYR A 128 32.56 -11.16 14.83
N CYS A 129 31.32 -11.00 14.34
CA CYS A 129 30.81 -9.73 13.84
C CYS A 129 30.30 -8.88 15.02
N CYS A 130 30.86 -7.69 15.22
CA CYS A 130 30.37 -6.72 16.20
C CYS A 130 29.63 -5.57 15.49
N VAL A 131 28.41 -5.24 15.93
CA VAL A 131 27.72 -3.99 15.60
C VAL A 131 27.69 -3.13 16.86
N CYS A 132 28.31 -1.95 16.84
CA CYS A 132 28.35 -1.04 17.98
C CYS A 132 27.23 0.01 17.89
N LEU A 133 26.40 0.13 18.95
CA LEU A 133 25.45 1.22 19.16
C LEU A 133 25.97 2.11 20.29
N CYS A 134 26.20 3.40 20.00
CA CYS A 134 26.62 4.38 21.00
C CYS A 134 25.39 5.14 21.51
N VAL A 135 25.11 5.07 22.82
CA VAL A 135 24.09 5.91 23.47
C VAL A 135 24.81 6.98 24.30
N CYS A 136 24.59 8.25 23.97
CA CYS A 136 25.17 9.38 24.69
C CYS A 136 24.29 9.71 25.90
N VAL A 137 24.75 9.37 27.12
CA VAL A 137 24.26 10.00 28.34
C VAL A 137 25.31 11.01 28.80
N CYS A 138 24.87 12.13 29.36
CA CYS A 138 25.53 13.43 29.49
C CYS A 138 26.88 13.50 30.26
N VAL A 139 27.61 12.40 30.42
CA VAL A 139 29.04 12.38 30.79
C VAL A 139 29.69 11.26 29.97
N CYS A 140 30.71 11.61 29.19
CA CYS A 140 31.35 10.83 28.14
C CYS A 140 31.80 9.40 28.52
N VAL A 141 30.86 8.45 28.58
CA VAL A 141 31.14 7.02 28.69
C VAL A 141 30.42 6.32 27.53
N CYS A 142 31.18 5.87 26.53
CA CYS A 142 30.66 4.99 25.49
C CYS A 142 30.61 3.57 26.05
N VAL A 143 29.41 3.09 26.40
CA VAL A 143 29.21 1.66 26.70
C VAL A 143 29.04 0.92 25.37
N CYS A 144 30.09 0.24 24.93
CA CYS A 144 30.03 -0.66 23.77
C CYS A 144 29.38 -1.97 24.20
N VAL A 145 28.11 -2.18 23.82
CA VAL A 145 27.47 -3.50 23.95
C VAL A 145 27.79 -4.30 22.69
N CYS A 146 28.75 -5.22 22.77
CA CYS A 146 29.04 -6.18 21.70
C CYS A 146 27.97 -7.28 21.72
N VAL A 147 27.04 -7.27 20.76
CA VAL A 147 26.13 -8.40 20.55
C VAL A 147 26.85 -9.43 19.70
N CYS A 148 27.36 -10.49 20.32
CA CYS A 148 27.94 -11.62 19.62
C CYS A 148 26.87 -12.31 18.76
N VAL A 149 27.09 -12.43 17.44
CA VAL A 149 26.30 -13.33 16.62
C VAL A 149 26.63 -14.76 17.04
N SER A 150 25.72 -15.40 17.76
CA SER A 150 25.95 -16.67 18.45
C SER A 150 25.75 -17.91 17.58
N TRP A 151 25.38 -17.74 16.31
CA TRP A 151 24.95 -18.85 15.45
C TRP A 151 25.86 -19.04 14.24
N GLU A 152 26.32 -20.27 14.01
CA GLU A 152 27.11 -20.67 12.85
C GLU A 152 26.32 -21.67 11.98
N GLN A 153 26.25 -21.42 10.67
CA GLN A 153 25.67 -22.36 9.71
C GLN A 153 26.75 -23.32 9.21
N ARG A 154 26.47 -24.62 9.25
CA ARG A 154 27.35 -25.67 8.73
C ARG A 154 26.60 -26.56 7.76
N VAL A 155 27.33 -27.18 6.84
CA VAL A 155 26.80 -28.08 5.82
C VAL A 155 27.48 -29.44 5.97
N LEU A 156 26.68 -30.50 6.04
CA LEU A 156 27.18 -31.88 6.10
C LEU A 156 27.67 -32.33 4.72
N PRO A 157 28.51 -33.38 4.65
CA PRO A 157 29.03 -33.91 3.37
C PRO A 157 27.94 -34.30 2.36
N HIS A 158 26.74 -34.64 2.84
CA HIS A 158 25.56 -34.95 2.02
C HIS A 158 24.67 -33.72 1.71
N GLY A 159 25.21 -32.50 1.85
CA GLY A 159 24.54 -31.24 1.49
C GLY A 159 23.51 -30.70 2.49
N ARG A 160 23.22 -31.42 3.59
CA ARG A 160 22.23 -30.96 4.59
C ARG A 160 22.82 -29.88 5.49
N VAL A 161 22.07 -28.80 5.65
CA VAL A 161 22.44 -27.66 6.50
C VAL A 161 22.01 -27.88 7.95
N TYR A 162 22.85 -27.49 8.91
CA TYR A 162 22.51 -27.39 10.34
C TYR A 162 23.11 -26.12 10.95
N TYR A 163 22.58 -25.71 12.10
CA TYR A 163 22.96 -24.48 12.79
C TYR A 163 23.51 -24.80 14.19
N VAL A 164 24.64 -24.20 14.53
CA VAL A 164 25.33 -24.35 15.82
C VAL A 164 25.12 -23.08 16.62
N ASP A 165 24.56 -23.21 17.82
CA ASP A 165 24.52 -22.12 18.79
C ASP A 165 25.76 -22.19 19.68
N HIS A 166 26.65 -21.23 19.54
CA HIS A 166 27.87 -21.11 20.34
C HIS A 166 27.62 -20.66 21.77
N ASN A 167 26.45 -20.07 22.08
CA ASN A 167 26.09 -19.67 23.44
C ASN A 167 25.58 -20.87 24.25
N THR A 168 24.64 -21.63 23.69
CA THR A 168 24.07 -22.81 24.37
C THR A 168 24.83 -24.11 24.10
N LYS A 169 25.80 -24.09 23.17
CA LYS A 169 26.54 -25.27 22.68
C LYS A 169 25.61 -26.35 22.11
N THR A 170 24.50 -25.94 21.52
CA THR A 170 23.52 -26.85 20.90
C THR A 170 23.57 -26.78 19.38
N THR A 171 23.05 -27.83 18.73
CA THR A 171 22.87 -27.86 17.28
C THR A 171 21.41 -28.06 16.94
N THR A 172 20.90 -27.34 15.95
CA THR A 172 19.53 -27.51 15.45
C THR A 172 19.53 -27.55 13.93
N TRP A 173 18.55 -28.26 13.38
CA TRP A 173 18.27 -28.26 11.95
C TRP A 173 17.44 -27.04 11.53
N GLU A 174 16.82 -26.36 12.50
CA GLU A 174 16.03 -25.15 12.25
C GLU A 174 16.94 -23.92 12.23
N ARG A 175 16.70 -23.01 11.28
CA ARG A 175 17.40 -21.72 11.22
C ARG A 175 17.19 -20.95 12.55
N PRO A 176 18.15 -20.14 13.01
CA PRO A 176 17.92 -19.22 14.13
C PRO A 176 16.84 -18.18 13.81
N LEU A 177 16.17 -17.67 14.85
CA LEU A 177 15.22 -16.55 14.74
C LEU A 177 15.98 -15.21 14.72
N PRO A 178 15.39 -14.14 14.15
CA PRO A 178 15.96 -12.80 14.24
C PRO A 178 16.09 -12.32 15.70
N PRO A 179 17.00 -11.37 16.01
CA PRO A 179 17.17 -10.86 17.37
C PRO A 179 15.86 -10.34 17.98
N GLY A 180 15.61 -10.67 19.24
CA GLY A 180 14.38 -10.28 19.96
C GLY A 180 13.19 -11.23 19.79
N TRP A 181 13.25 -12.16 18.84
CA TRP A 181 12.17 -13.11 18.59
C TRP A 181 12.31 -14.41 19.39
N GLU A 182 11.20 -14.87 19.97
CA GLU A 182 11.09 -16.12 20.70
C GLU A 182 9.94 -16.97 20.12
N LYS A 183 10.16 -18.28 19.98
CA LYS A 183 9.11 -19.26 19.65
C LYS A 183 8.40 -19.68 20.93
N ARG A 184 7.08 -19.59 20.95
CA ARG A 184 6.20 -19.98 22.06
C ARG A 184 5.11 -20.94 21.61
N VAL A 185 4.41 -21.53 22.59
CA VAL A 185 3.31 -22.46 22.39
C VAL A 185 2.08 -21.90 23.09
N ASP A 186 0.95 -21.85 22.40
CA ASP A 186 -0.30 -21.39 22.98
C ASP A 186 -0.97 -22.49 23.83
N GLN A 187 -2.12 -22.18 24.45
CA GLN A 187 -2.86 -23.13 25.28
C GLN A 187 -3.38 -24.35 24.49
N ARG A 188 -3.44 -24.28 23.17
CA ARG A 188 -3.91 -25.33 22.26
C ARG A 188 -2.74 -26.13 21.65
N GLY A 189 -1.50 -25.89 22.08
CA GLY A 189 -0.31 -26.57 21.56
C GLY A 189 0.20 -26.02 20.22
N ARG A 190 -0.32 -24.88 19.74
CA ARG A 190 0.07 -24.26 18.46
C ARG A 190 1.30 -23.37 18.67
N PHE A 191 2.23 -23.41 17.74
CA PHE A 191 3.41 -22.55 17.78
C PHE A 191 3.08 -21.13 17.30
N TYR A 192 3.59 -20.13 18.01
CA TYR A 192 3.55 -18.73 17.62
C TYR A 192 4.86 -18.04 18.01
N TYR A 193 5.11 -16.84 17.49
CA TYR A 193 6.37 -16.12 17.69
C TYR A 193 6.10 -14.76 18.31
N VAL A 194 6.96 -14.34 19.24
CA VAL A 194 6.85 -13.08 19.97
C VAL A 194 8.14 -12.29 19.84
N ASP A 195 8.04 -11.02 19.45
CA ASP A 195 9.14 -10.06 19.53
C ASP A 195 9.10 -9.34 20.88
N HIS A 196 10.14 -9.53 21.69
CA HIS A 196 10.26 -8.89 23.00
C HIS A 196 10.51 -7.39 22.95
N ASN A 197 11.03 -6.87 21.83
CA ASN A 197 11.32 -5.44 21.68
C ASN A 197 10.05 -4.65 21.42
N THR A 198 9.23 -5.13 20.47
CA THR A 198 7.99 -4.44 20.06
C THR A 198 6.73 -4.99 20.74
N ARG A 199 6.84 -6.12 21.46
CA ARG A 199 5.72 -6.90 22.02
C ARG A 199 4.74 -7.39 20.95
N THR A 200 5.18 -7.48 19.70
CA THR A 200 4.39 -7.96 18.57
C THR A 200 4.40 -9.49 18.55
N THR A 201 3.30 -10.08 18.09
CA THR A 201 3.20 -11.53 17.90
C THR A 201 2.84 -11.87 16.45
N THR A 202 3.25 -13.03 15.98
CA THR A 202 2.86 -13.55 14.66
C THR A 202 2.83 -15.07 14.67
N TRP A 203 1.99 -15.66 13.82
CA TRP A 203 1.96 -17.10 13.56
C TRP A 203 3.03 -17.54 12.56
N GLN A 204 3.51 -16.63 11.72
CA GLN A 204 4.57 -16.92 10.76
C GLN A 204 5.94 -16.87 11.41
N ARG A 205 6.77 -17.88 11.13
CA ARG A 205 8.15 -17.89 11.61
C ARG A 205 8.90 -16.68 11.06
N PRO A 206 9.38 -15.74 11.91
CA PRO A 206 9.99 -14.51 11.45
C PRO A 206 11.31 -14.80 10.73
N THR A 207 11.50 -14.13 9.61
CA THR A 207 12.74 -14.15 8.83
C THR A 207 13.35 -12.75 8.82
N ALA A 208 14.62 -12.64 8.42
CA ALA A 208 15.24 -11.32 8.24
C ALA A 208 14.48 -10.45 7.24
N GLU A 209 13.79 -11.07 6.26
CA GLU A 209 12.96 -10.38 5.29
C GLU A 209 11.62 -9.94 5.88
N SER A 210 10.90 -10.81 6.57
CA SER A 210 9.62 -10.45 7.19
C SER A 210 9.78 -9.32 8.23
N VAL A 211 10.88 -9.32 8.97
CA VAL A 211 11.23 -8.25 9.91
C VAL A 211 11.51 -6.93 9.18
N ARG A 212 12.23 -6.95 8.04
CA ARG A 212 12.44 -5.75 7.23
C ARG A 212 11.13 -5.19 6.69
N ASN A 213 10.25 -6.06 6.17
CA ASN A 213 8.94 -5.65 5.64
C ASN A 213 8.08 -5.02 6.75
N TYR A 214 8.09 -5.60 7.95
CA TYR A 214 7.41 -5.04 9.11
C TYR A 214 7.98 -3.68 9.53
N GLN A 215 9.31 -3.51 9.57
CA GLN A 215 9.94 -2.22 9.86
C GLN A 215 9.60 -1.14 8.83
N GLN A 216 9.54 -1.51 7.54
CA GLN A 216 9.11 -0.59 6.49
C GLN A 216 7.65 -0.16 6.68
N TRP A 217 6.76 -1.11 6.96
CA TRP A 217 5.36 -0.82 7.28
C TRP A 217 5.23 0.10 8.51
N GLN A 218 6.00 -0.16 9.58
CA GLN A 218 6.03 0.72 10.76
C GLN A 218 6.49 2.14 10.41
N SER A 219 7.50 2.29 9.56
CA SER A 219 8.00 3.60 9.13
C SER A 219 6.95 4.39 8.33
N GLN A 220 6.19 3.72 7.46
CA GLN A 220 5.06 4.30 6.74
C GLN A 220 3.95 4.72 7.72
N ARG A 221 3.67 3.87 8.71
CA ARG A 221 2.70 4.17 9.77
C ARG A 221 3.08 5.42 10.58
N SER A 222 4.35 5.65 10.86
CA SER A 222 4.81 6.86 11.57
C SER A 222 4.62 8.15 10.76
N GLN A 223 4.58 8.06 9.43
CA GLN A 223 4.33 9.21 8.55
C GLN A 223 2.83 9.58 8.44
N LEU A 224 1.92 8.77 9.04
CA LEU A 224 0.48 8.95 8.93
C LEU A 224 -0.08 10.21 9.60
N GLN A 225 0.63 10.82 10.56
CA GLN A 225 0.18 12.09 11.16
C GLN A 225 0.09 13.21 10.11
N GLY A 226 1.00 13.24 9.12
CA GLY A 226 0.92 14.17 8.00
C GLY A 226 -0.16 13.78 6.98
N ALA A 227 -0.35 12.48 6.76
CA ALA A 227 -1.35 11.95 5.84
C ALA A 227 -2.79 12.16 6.33
N MET A 228 -3.03 12.17 7.65
CA MET A 228 -4.36 12.35 8.23
C MET A 228 -4.98 13.71 7.86
N HIS A 229 -4.17 14.78 7.76
CA HIS A 229 -4.67 16.09 7.34
C HIS A 229 -5.16 16.05 5.88
N GLN A 230 -4.37 15.47 4.97
CA GLN A 230 -4.78 15.30 3.57
C GLN A 230 -5.99 14.35 3.45
N PHE A 231 -6.00 13.26 4.20
CA PHE A 231 -7.13 12.34 4.29
C PHE A 231 -8.40 13.03 4.78
N SER A 232 -8.28 13.99 5.70
CA SER A 232 -9.40 14.77 6.21
C SER A 232 -10.04 15.70 5.17
N GLN A 233 -9.28 16.06 4.12
CA GLN A 233 -9.75 16.88 3.02
C GLN A 233 -10.46 16.07 1.93
N ARG A 234 -10.37 14.73 1.95
CA ARG A 234 -11.10 13.89 0.99
C ARG A 234 -12.60 14.09 1.10
N PHE A 235 -13.27 14.07 -0.05
CA PHE A 235 -14.70 14.30 -0.20
C PHE A 235 -15.27 13.41 -1.31
N LEU A 236 -16.59 13.31 -1.42
CA LEU A 236 -17.24 12.77 -2.62
C LEU A 236 -18.12 13.87 -3.21
N TYR A 237 -19.28 14.05 -2.60
CA TYR A 237 -20.10 15.23 -2.82
C TYR A 237 -20.30 15.86 -1.45
N GLN A 238 -19.85 17.10 -1.29
CA GLN A 238 -20.05 17.84 -0.04
C GLN A 238 -21.56 17.91 0.27
N PRO A 239 -21.97 17.80 1.54
CA PRO A 239 -23.12 18.55 1.98
C PRO A 239 -22.69 20.02 1.90
N SER A 240 -23.09 20.73 0.85
CA SER A 240 -22.72 22.12 0.60
C SER A 240 -22.84 22.94 1.87
N GLY A 241 -21.76 23.64 2.25
CA GLY A 241 -21.67 24.53 3.41
C GLY A 241 -22.48 25.82 3.28
N ALA A 242 -23.74 25.73 2.85
CA ALA A 242 -24.77 26.72 3.09
C ALA A 242 -25.51 26.32 4.39
N PRO A 243 -26.13 27.25 5.12
CA PRO A 243 -26.93 26.89 6.29
C PRO A 243 -27.94 25.84 5.84
N VAL A 244 -27.89 24.68 6.50
CA VAL A 244 -28.76 23.55 6.26
C VAL A 244 -30.19 23.98 6.59
N GLU A 245 -30.91 24.53 5.62
CA GLU A 245 -32.32 24.15 5.51
C GLU A 245 -32.30 22.68 5.08
N ASN A 246 -32.44 21.81 6.08
CA ASN A 246 -32.61 20.37 5.92
C ASN A 246 -33.80 20.13 5.00
N ASP A 247 -33.53 20.02 3.70
CA ASP A 247 -34.53 19.63 2.75
C ASP A 247 -34.02 18.50 1.85
N PRO A 248 -34.35 17.24 2.21
CA PRO A 248 -33.86 16.04 1.51
C PRO A 248 -34.37 15.91 0.07
N LEU A 249 -35.20 16.84 -0.41
CA LEU A 249 -35.82 16.84 -1.74
C LEU A 249 -35.14 17.78 -2.76
N GLY A 250 -33.99 18.40 -2.41
CA GLY A 250 -33.29 19.34 -3.30
C GLY A 250 -33.93 20.74 -3.32
N PRO A 251 -33.56 21.65 -4.24
CA PRO A 251 -34.10 23.01 -4.27
C PRO A 251 -35.59 23.04 -4.66
N LEU A 252 -36.35 24.00 -4.11
CA LEU A 252 -37.74 24.24 -4.50
C LEU A 252 -37.84 24.64 -5.99
N PRO A 253 -38.95 24.33 -6.70
CA PRO A 253 -39.14 24.76 -8.08
C PRO A 253 -39.07 26.29 -8.24
N PRO A 254 -38.66 26.81 -9.41
CA PRO A 254 -38.54 28.26 -9.62
C PRO A 254 -39.84 29.02 -9.30
N GLY A 255 -39.73 30.05 -8.46
CA GLY A 255 -40.87 30.86 -8.00
C GLY A 255 -41.55 30.35 -6.72
N TRP A 256 -41.02 29.32 -6.05
CA TRP A 256 -41.52 28.86 -4.76
C TRP A 256 -40.58 29.25 -3.61
N GLU A 257 -41.16 29.64 -2.47
CA GLU A 257 -40.45 30.06 -1.26
C GLU A 257 -40.99 29.29 -0.05
N LYS A 258 -40.10 28.75 0.79
CA LYS A 258 -40.46 28.13 2.07
C LYS A 258 -40.54 29.20 3.15
N ARG A 259 -41.61 29.19 3.94
CA ARG A 259 -41.80 30.08 5.09
C ARG A 259 -42.25 29.30 6.32
N GLN A 260 -42.05 29.88 7.50
CA GLN A 260 -42.44 29.27 8.77
C GLN A 260 -43.23 30.28 9.59
N ASP A 261 -44.38 29.86 10.11
CA ASP A 261 -45.19 30.62 11.05
C ASP A 261 -45.59 29.73 12.23
N ASN A 262 -45.41 30.21 13.46
CA ASN A 262 -45.68 29.49 14.72
C ASN A 262 -45.16 28.03 14.74
N GLY A 263 -43.96 27.80 14.21
CA GLY A 263 -43.33 26.48 14.19
C GLY A 263 -43.78 25.57 13.04
N ARG A 264 -44.82 25.94 12.27
CA ARG A 264 -45.34 25.17 11.13
C ARG A 264 -44.86 25.75 9.80
N VAL A 265 -44.37 24.88 8.93
CA VAL A 265 -43.85 25.25 7.61
C VAL A 265 -45.00 25.36 6.59
N TYR A 266 -44.94 26.38 5.73
CA TYR A 266 -45.81 26.55 4.56
C TYR A 266 -44.99 27.05 3.36
N PHE A 267 -45.53 26.89 2.16
CA PHE A 267 -44.86 27.19 0.90
C PHE A 267 -45.65 28.26 0.13
N VAL A 268 -44.94 29.26 -0.37
CA VAL A 268 -45.49 30.40 -1.12
C VAL A 268 -45.08 30.27 -2.57
N ASN A 269 -46.03 30.27 -3.48
CA ASN A 269 -45.79 30.33 -4.92
C ASN A 269 -45.93 31.78 -5.39
N HIS A 270 -44.80 32.41 -5.74
CA HIS A 270 -44.74 33.77 -6.27
C HIS A 270 -45.32 33.91 -7.68
N ASN A 271 -45.32 32.83 -8.47
CA ASN A 271 -45.86 32.83 -9.83
C ASN A 271 -47.40 32.87 -9.83
N THR A 272 -48.03 32.16 -8.89
CA THR A 272 -49.50 32.11 -8.77
C THR A 272 -50.05 32.97 -7.62
N ARG A 273 -49.17 33.55 -6.80
CA ARG A 273 -49.49 34.29 -5.56
C ARG A 273 -50.37 33.48 -4.60
N THR A 274 -50.10 32.19 -4.50
CA THR A 274 -50.82 31.28 -3.59
C THR A 274 -49.91 30.77 -2.48
N THR A 275 -50.51 30.33 -1.38
CA THR A 275 -49.79 29.67 -0.29
C THR A 275 -50.40 28.30 -0.04
N GLN A 276 -49.57 27.34 0.35
CA GLN A 276 -50.01 25.99 0.66
C GLN A 276 -49.18 25.39 1.79
N TRP A 277 -49.75 24.41 2.47
CA TRP A 277 -49.09 23.75 3.60
C TRP A 277 -48.23 22.55 3.18
N ASP A 278 -48.59 21.89 2.09
CA ASP A 278 -47.83 20.76 1.58
C ASP A 278 -46.71 21.22 0.64
N ASP A 279 -45.63 20.49 0.64
CA ASP A 279 -44.47 20.80 -0.17
C ASP A 279 -44.77 20.61 -1.67
N PRO A 280 -44.55 21.61 -2.54
CA PRO A 280 -44.80 21.51 -3.98
C PRO A 280 -43.98 20.41 -4.66
N ARG A 281 -42.89 19.92 -4.02
CA ARG A 281 -42.12 18.76 -4.49
C ARG A 281 -42.78 17.43 -4.15
N THR A 282 -43.72 17.42 -3.21
CA THR A 282 -44.48 16.23 -2.77
C THR A 282 -45.89 16.17 -3.37
N GLN A 283 -46.44 17.32 -3.78
CA GLN A 283 -47.72 17.39 -4.45
C GLN A 283 -47.60 16.93 -5.92
N GLY A 284 -47.98 15.67 -6.13
CA GLY A 284 -47.77 14.90 -7.37
C GLY A 284 -47.36 13.46 -7.09
N MET A 285 -46.90 13.15 -5.86
CA MET A 285 -46.45 11.82 -5.44
C MET A 285 -47.55 10.91 -4.88
N ILE A 286 -48.83 11.13 -5.20
CA ILE A 286 -49.89 10.12 -4.96
C ILE A 286 -50.76 9.97 -6.21
N LYS A 287 -50.19 9.31 -7.22
CA LYS A 287 -50.82 8.29 -8.09
C LYS A 287 -49.91 7.86 -9.23
N GLU A 288 -48.60 7.98 -9.07
CA GLU A 288 -47.68 7.41 -10.04
C GLU A 288 -47.06 6.15 -9.42
N HIS A 289 -47.32 5.00 -10.04
CA HIS A 289 -46.65 3.75 -9.68
C HIS A 289 -45.13 3.97 -9.70
N PRO A 290 -44.37 3.32 -8.79
CA PRO A 290 -42.92 3.38 -8.83
C PRO A 290 -42.44 2.98 -10.23
N LEU A 291 -41.45 3.69 -10.75
CA LEU A 291 -40.80 3.29 -12.00
C LEU A 291 -40.34 1.83 -11.85
N PRO A 292 -40.44 1.01 -12.91
CA PRO A 292 -39.94 -0.36 -12.85
C PRO A 292 -38.46 -0.38 -12.41
N PRO A 293 -37.99 -1.44 -11.73
CA PRO A 293 -36.58 -1.57 -11.36
C PRO A 293 -35.66 -1.30 -12.56
N GLY A 294 -34.68 -0.41 -12.37
CA GLY A 294 -33.79 0.01 -13.43
C GLY A 294 -34.31 1.14 -14.31
N TRP A 295 -35.42 1.81 -13.99
CA TRP A 295 -35.87 3.00 -14.73
C TRP A 295 -35.69 4.29 -13.93
N GLU A 296 -35.18 5.34 -14.57
CA GLU A 296 -34.99 6.68 -14.00
C GLU A 296 -35.75 7.73 -14.83
N MET A 297 -36.21 8.81 -14.20
CA MET A 297 -36.76 9.98 -14.88
C MET A 297 -35.81 11.17 -14.74
N LYS A 298 -35.47 11.81 -15.87
CA LYS A 298 -34.58 12.99 -15.95
C LYS A 298 -35.25 14.14 -16.71
N TYR A 299 -34.60 15.30 -16.71
CA TYR A 299 -34.98 16.47 -17.50
C TYR A 299 -33.83 16.88 -18.43
N THR A 300 -34.14 17.31 -19.66
CA THR A 300 -33.17 17.94 -20.55
C THR A 300 -32.77 19.33 -20.03
N ALA A 301 -31.75 19.96 -20.62
CA ALA A 301 -31.36 21.33 -20.27
C ALA A 301 -32.49 22.34 -20.48
N GLU A 302 -33.43 22.01 -21.37
CA GLU A 302 -34.65 22.76 -21.69
C GLU A 302 -35.83 22.40 -20.76
N GLY A 303 -35.62 21.53 -19.77
CA GLY A 303 -36.64 21.14 -18.79
C GLY A 303 -37.63 20.08 -19.27
N VAL A 304 -37.33 19.35 -20.36
CA VAL A 304 -38.23 18.30 -20.90
C VAL A 304 -37.97 16.96 -20.20
N ARG A 305 -39.03 16.32 -19.67
CA ARG A 305 -38.91 15.02 -19.00
C ARG A 305 -38.56 13.90 -20.00
N TYR A 306 -37.60 13.05 -19.66
CA TYR A 306 -37.30 11.81 -20.37
C TYR A 306 -36.99 10.69 -19.37
N PHE A 307 -37.03 9.45 -19.82
CA PHE A 307 -36.84 8.25 -19.01
C PHE A 307 -35.61 7.50 -19.49
N VAL A 308 -34.88 6.90 -18.55
CA VAL A 308 -33.67 6.15 -18.78
C VAL A 308 -33.92 4.72 -18.34
N ASP A 309 -33.75 3.75 -19.24
CA ASP A 309 -33.79 2.33 -18.92
C ASP A 309 -32.35 1.81 -18.69
N HIS A 310 -32.01 1.59 -17.43
CA HIS A 310 -30.75 1.01 -16.98
C HIS A 310 -30.67 -0.51 -17.24
N ASN A 311 -31.73 -1.19 -17.64
CA ASN A 311 -31.61 -2.59 -18.02
C ASN A 311 -31.09 -2.70 -19.46
N SER A 312 -31.66 -1.90 -20.38
CA SER A 312 -31.28 -1.90 -21.80
C SER A 312 -30.22 -0.88 -22.19
N ARG A 313 -29.79 -0.02 -21.26
CA ARG A 313 -28.85 1.09 -21.51
C ARG A 313 -29.38 2.10 -22.55
N THR A 314 -30.69 2.37 -22.55
CA THR A 314 -31.33 3.29 -23.52
C THR A 314 -32.05 4.45 -22.83
N THR A 315 -32.36 5.50 -23.58
CA THR A 315 -33.16 6.65 -23.14
C THR A 315 -34.38 6.82 -24.03
N THR A 316 -35.50 7.25 -23.46
CA THR A 316 -36.78 7.40 -24.18
C THR A 316 -37.62 8.51 -23.57
N PHE A 317 -38.39 9.23 -24.37
CA PHE A 317 -39.41 10.18 -23.86
C PHE A 317 -40.72 9.50 -23.49
N LYS A 318 -40.81 8.18 -23.67
CA LYS A 318 -41.97 7.36 -23.29
C LYS A 318 -41.83 6.91 -21.85
N ASP A 319 -42.84 7.17 -21.06
CA ASP A 319 -42.93 6.69 -19.69
C ASP A 319 -43.08 5.16 -19.70
N PRO A 320 -42.24 4.39 -18.97
CA PRO A 320 -42.33 2.93 -18.89
C PRO A 320 -43.56 2.44 -18.11
N ARG A 321 -44.30 3.32 -17.45
CA ARG A 321 -45.48 2.94 -16.64
C ARG A 321 -46.72 2.84 -17.54
N PRO A 322 -47.58 1.81 -17.36
CA PRO A 322 -48.79 1.68 -18.15
C PRO A 322 -49.72 2.89 -17.97
N GLY A 323 -50.11 3.55 -19.07
CA GLY A 323 -51.15 4.60 -19.08
C GLY A 323 -50.72 6.04 -19.38
N PHE A 324 -49.44 6.29 -19.67
CA PHE A 324 -48.93 7.64 -20.02
C PHE A 324 -48.55 7.74 -21.51
N GLU A 325 -49.31 8.52 -22.29
CA GLU A 325 -48.97 8.85 -23.69
C GLU A 325 -48.02 10.06 -23.78
N SER A 326 -47.03 9.98 -24.67
CA SER A 326 -45.89 10.91 -24.77
C SER A 326 -46.18 12.14 -25.65
N ARG A 327 -45.75 13.33 -25.20
CA ARG A 327 -45.56 14.52 -26.06
C ARG A 327 -44.25 14.39 -26.82
N GLN A 328 -44.31 14.45 -28.15
CA GLN A 328 -43.16 14.42 -29.05
C GLN A 328 -42.30 15.69 -28.92
N GLY A 329 -41.00 15.53 -28.71
CA GLY A 329 -40.04 16.62 -28.83
C GLY A 329 -38.60 16.21 -28.53
N GLY A 330 -37.74 16.26 -29.55
CA GLY A 330 -36.27 16.18 -29.45
C GLY A 330 -35.68 14.76 -29.42
N SER A 331 -34.44 14.62 -29.88
CA SER A 331 -33.66 13.39 -29.69
C SER A 331 -33.24 13.27 -28.21
N PRO A 332 -33.37 12.09 -27.58
CA PRO A 332 -32.94 11.91 -26.20
C PRO A 332 -31.44 12.20 -26.09
N GLY A 333 -31.04 12.98 -25.08
CA GLY A 333 -29.63 13.16 -24.75
C GLY A 333 -28.95 11.80 -24.51
N ALA A 334 -27.65 11.75 -24.82
CA ALA A 334 -26.83 10.56 -24.66
C ALA A 334 -26.93 10.01 -23.21
N TYR A 335 -26.99 8.68 -23.13
CA TYR A 335 -26.97 7.88 -21.92
C TYR A 335 -25.87 8.34 -20.95
N ASP A 336 -26.25 8.90 -19.79
CA ASP A 336 -25.29 9.24 -18.73
C ASP A 336 -25.81 8.67 -17.40
N ARG A 337 -25.20 7.58 -16.93
CA ARG A 337 -25.33 7.04 -15.58
C ARG A 337 -24.27 7.68 -14.69
N SER A 338 -24.43 8.96 -14.37
CA SER A 338 -23.43 9.65 -13.58
C SER A 338 -23.27 8.98 -12.20
N PHE A 339 -22.01 8.81 -11.80
CA PHE A 339 -21.62 8.25 -10.50
C PHE A 339 -22.37 8.91 -9.34
N ARG A 340 -22.62 10.23 -9.45
CA ARG A 340 -23.40 11.03 -8.51
C ARG A 340 -24.77 10.43 -8.19
N TRP A 341 -25.53 10.03 -9.21
CA TRP A 341 -26.88 9.47 -9.00
C TRP A 341 -26.80 8.12 -8.27
N LYS A 342 -25.93 7.22 -8.75
CA LYS A 342 -25.74 5.90 -8.15
C LYS A 342 -25.37 6.04 -6.67
N TYR A 343 -24.45 6.96 -6.36
CA TYR A 343 -24.04 7.27 -5.00
C TYR A 343 -25.21 7.77 -4.15
N HIS A 344 -26.01 8.73 -4.63
CA HIS A 344 -27.17 9.22 -3.87
C HIS A 344 -28.20 8.13 -3.60
N GLN A 345 -28.47 7.26 -4.58
CA GLN A 345 -29.36 6.11 -4.41
C GLN A 345 -28.82 5.15 -3.35
N PHE A 346 -27.52 4.82 -3.38
CA PHE A 346 -26.88 4.00 -2.36
C PHE A 346 -26.96 4.64 -0.97
N ARG A 347 -26.71 5.95 -0.86
CA ARG A 347 -26.87 6.67 0.41
C ARG A 347 -28.32 6.61 0.90
N PHE A 348 -29.31 6.78 0.03
CA PHE A 348 -30.72 6.64 0.40
C PHE A 348 -31.05 5.25 0.96
N LEU A 349 -30.53 4.18 0.34
CA LEU A 349 -30.66 2.81 0.84
C LEU A 349 -30.05 2.66 2.26
N CYS A 350 -28.86 3.23 2.49
CA CYS A 350 -28.24 3.20 3.82
C CYS A 350 -29.04 3.98 4.87
N HIS A 351 -29.55 5.18 4.53
CA HIS A 351 -30.32 5.99 5.49
C HIS A 351 -31.68 5.37 5.82
N SER A 352 -32.37 4.82 4.81
CA SER A 352 -33.68 4.16 5.01
C SER A 352 -33.60 2.87 5.84
N ASN A 353 -32.44 2.20 5.84
CA ASN A 353 -32.17 1.00 6.63
C ASN A 353 -31.46 1.30 7.97
N ALA A 354 -31.21 2.58 8.30
CA ALA A 354 -30.52 2.96 9.52
C ALA A 354 -31.36 2.62 10.75
N LEU A 355 -30.75 1.90 11.68
CA LEU A 355 -31.42 1.54 12.92
C LEU A 355 -31.29 2.68 13.95
N PRO A 356 -32.33 2.90 14.78
CA PRO A 356 -32.27 3.91 15.85
C PRO A 356 -31.22 3.51 16.91
N SER A 357 -30.90 4.41 17.84
CA SER A 357 -29.86 4.21 18.86
C SER A 357 -28.43 4.16 18.30
N HIS A 358 -27.48 3.74 19.12
CA HIS A 358 -26.05 3.75 18.84
C HIS A 358 -25.35 2.47 19.31
N VAL A 359 -24.23 2.13 18.67
CA VAL A 359 -23.28 1.10 19.13
C VAL A 359 -22.03 1.78 19.66
N LYS A 360 -21.63 1.43 20.88
CA LYS A 360 -20.40 1.92 21.50
C LYS A 360 -19.25 0.96 21.18
N ILE A 361 -18.17 1.49 20.61
CA ILE A 361 -16.96 0.73 20.30
C ILE A 361 -15.82 1.39 21.09
N SER A 362 -15.30 0.68 22.09
CA SER A 362 -14.25 1.18 22.98
C SER A 362 -12.92 0.51 22.66
N VAL A 363 -11.92 1.29 22.25
CA VAL A 363 -10.64 0.81 21.72
C VAL A 363 -9.48 1.63 22.29
N SER A 364 -8.28 1.06 22.33
CA SER A 364 -7.03 1.76 22.67
C SER A 364 -6.19 1.94 21.40
N ARG A 365 -5.45 3.06 21.29
CA ARG A 365 -4.55 3.29 20.15
C ARG A 365 -3.42 2.26 20.04
N GLN A 366 -2.98 1.71 21.17
CA GLN A 366 -1.89 0.73 21.21
C GLN A 366 -2.34 -0.66 20.71
N THR A 367 -3.60 -1.02 20.96
CA THR A 367 -4.19 -2.34 20.63
C THR A 367 -5.38 -2.20 19.67
N LEU A 368 -5.34 -1.18 18.81
CA LEU A 368 -6.46 -0.74 17.99
C LEU A 368 -7.11 -1.88 17.19
N PHE A 369 -6.29 -2.69 16.52
CA PHE A 369 -6.75 -3.79 15.69
C PHE A 369 -7.48 -4.86 16.50
N GLU A 370 -6.83 -5.40 17.55
CA GLU A 370 -7.40 -6.48 18.38
C GLU A 370 -8.65 -6.03 19.13
N ASP A 371 -8.64 -4.80 19.67
CA ASP A 371 -9.82 -4.25 20.33
C ASP A 371 -10.98 -4.10 19.35
N SER A 372 -10.71 -3.58 18.16
CA SER A 372 -11.73 -3.38 17.13
C SER A 372 -12.26 -4.71 16.60
N PHE A 373 -11.39 -5.70 16.42
CA PHE A 373 -11.75 -7.07 16.09
C PHE A 373 -12.73 -7.65 17.12
N GLN A 374 -12.38 -7.63 18.40
CA GLN A 374 -13.25 -8.15 19.46
C GLN A 374 -14.58 -7.40 19.53
N GLN A 375 -14.56 -6.06 19.48
CA GLN A 375 -15.77 -5.24 19.59
C GLN A 375 -16.73 -5.48 18.41
N ILE A 376 -16.23 -5.48 17.16
CA ILE A 376 -17.08 -5.65 15.96
C ILE A 376 -17.62 -7.08 15.85
N MET A 377 -16.80 -8.09 16.17
CA MET A 377 -17.21 -9.49 16.03
C MET A 377 -18.24 -9.90 17.09
N ASN A 378 -18.21 -9.27 18.28
CA ASN A 378 -19.19 -9.50 19.34
C ASN A 378 -20.54 -8.79 19.10
N VAL A 379 -20.61 -7.82 18.18
CA VAL A 379 -21.84 -7.12 17.83
C VAL A 379 -22.57 -7.89 16.73
N LYS A 380 -23.90 -7.99 16.87
CA LYS A 380 -24.74 -8.60 15.83
C LYS A 380 -24.68 -7.76 14.55
N PRO A 381 -24.65 -8.37 13.35
CA PRO A 381 -24.38 -7.61 12.13
C PRO A 381 -25.32 -6.46 11.84
N TYR A 382 -26.62 -6.64 12.07
CA TYR A 382 -27.60 -5.58 11.85
C TYR A 382 -27.40 -4.40 12.81
N ASP A 383 -26.90 -4.62 14.03
CA ASP A 383 -26.64 -3.55 15.00
C ASP A 383 -25.48 -2.65 14.56
N LEU A 384 -24.56 -3.14 13.70
CA LEU A 384 -23.50 -2.34 13.08
C LEU A 384 -24.03 -1.25 12.13
N ARG A 385 -25.33 -1.29 11.77
CA ARG A 385 -26.04 -0.26 11.01
C ARG A 385 -26.57 0.89 11.87
N ARG A 386 -26.50 0.79 13.20
CA ARG A 386 -26.80 1.91 14.11
C ARG A 386 -25.70 2.95 14.08
N ARG A 387 -25.98 4.14 14.60
CA ARG A 387 -24.96 5.20 14.74
C ARG A 387 -23.76 4.69 15.54
N LEU A 388 -22.56 4.84 15.01
CA LEU A 388 -21.33 4.45 15.70
C LEU A 388 -20.92 5.52 16.71
N TYR A 389 -20.54 5.09 17.90
CA TYR A 389 -19.96 5.94 18.94
C TYR A 389 -18.61 5.37 19.35
N ILE A 390 -17.53 5.93 18.80
CA ILE A 390 -16.18 5.43 19.01
C ILE A 390 -15.54 6.12 20.21
N ILE A 391 -14.98 5.33 21.13
CA ILE A 391 -14.34 5.81 22.35
C ILE A 391 -12.88 5.35 22.34
N MET A 392 -11.95 6.32 22.31
CA MET A 392 -10.52 6.07 22.52
C MET A 392 -10.25 6.03 24.03
N ARG A 393 -9.90 4.86 24.56
CA ARG A 393 -9.68 4.65 25.99
C ARG A 393 -8.52 5.52 26.49
N GLY A 394 -8.80 6.33 27.51
CA GLY A 394 -7.82 7.25 28.10
C GLY A 394 -7.78 8.65 27.48
N GLU A 395 -8.65 8.94 26.50
CA GLU A 395 -8.77 10.25 25.86
C GLU A 395 -10.12 10.90 26.18
N GLU A 396 -10.12 12.19 26.52
CA GLU A 396 -11.34 12.99 26.63
C GLU A 396 -11.78 13.44 25.24
N GLY A 397 -12.69 12.69 24.62
CA GLY A 397 -13.23 13.00 23.30
C GLY A 397 -14.72 12.71 23.22
N LEU A 398 -15.52 13.73 22.90
CA LEU A 398 -16.92 13.57 22.52
C LEU A 398 -16.99 13.35 21.00
N ASP A 399 -17.52 12.20 20.57
CA ASP A 399 -17.56 11.82 19.14
C ASP A 399 -18.66 12.60 18.39
N TYR A 400 -18.31 13.80 17.92
CA TYR A 400 -19.08 14.54 16.91
C TYR A 400 -18.76 14.06 15.47
N GLY A 401 -18.30 12.81 15.30
CA GLY A 401 -18.02 12.18 14.01
C GLY A 401 -16.56 12.26 13.54
N GLY A 402 -15.72 13.03 14.24
CA GLY A 402 -14.28 13.14 13.99
C GLY A 402 -13.50 11.91 14.46
N ILE A 403 -13.82 11.39 15.65
CA ILE A 403 -13.16 10.20 16.21
C ILE A 403 -13.50 8.97 15.37
N ALA A 404 -14.75 8.85 14.92
CA ALA A 404 -15.13 7.80 13.99
C ALA A 404 -14.33 7.85 12.68
N ARG A 405 -14.10 9.04 12.10
CA ARG A 405 -13.30 9.19 10.87
C ARG A 405 -11.85 8.78 11.09
N GLU A 406 -11.26 9.21 12.21
CA GLU A 406 -9.91 8.82 12.61
C GLU A 406 -9.81 7.30 12.82
N TRP A 407 -10.80 6.69 13.45
CA TRP A 407 -10.82 5.24 13.69
C TRP A 407 -10.83 4.44 12.40
N PHE A 408 -11.68 4.79 11.42
CA PHE A 408 -11.64 4.15 10.10
C PHE A 408 -10.28 4.32 9.41
N PHE A 409 -9.70 5.53 9.48
CA PHE A 409 -8.38 5.81 8.93
C PHE A 409 -7.29 4.93 9.56
N LEU A 410 -7.17 4.94 10.89
CA LEU A 410 -6.13 4.20 11.60
C LEU A 410 -6.31 2.68 11.45
N LEU A 411 -7.54 2.18 11.64
CA LEU A 411 -7.83 0.75 11.53
C LEU A 411 -7.59 0.24 10.10
N SER A 412 -7.87 1.07 9.08
CA SER A 412 -7.58 0.72 7.69
C SER A 412 -6.09 0.50 7.44
N HIS A 413 -5.18 1.12 8.21
CA HIS A 413 -3.74 0.84 8.12
C HIS A 413 -3.33 -0.40 8.92
N GLU A 414 -3.95 -0.62 10.08
CA GLU A 414 -3.64 -1.78 10.93
C GLU A 414 -3.98 -3.12 10.26
N VAL A 415 -5.03 -3.17 9.44
CA VAL A 415 -5.37 -4.39 8.67
C VAL A 415 -4.24 -4.83 7.74
N LEU A 416 -3.29 -3.94 7.39
CA LEU A 416 -2.15 -4.25 6.53
C LEU A 416 -0.92 -4.73 7.28
N ASN A 417 -0.97 -4.83 8.61
CA ASN A 417 0.18 -5.25 9.38
C ASN A 417 0.64 -6.66 8.91
N PRO A 418 1.86 -6.79 8.36
CA PRO A 418 2.35 -8.06 7.81
C PRO A 418 2.37 -9.20 8.84
N MET A 419 2.39 -8.88 10.13
CA MET A 419 2.42 -9.86 11.22
C MET A 419 1.14 -10.67 11.37
N TYR A 420 0.00 -10.14 10.92
CA TYR A 420 -1.26 -10.90 10.87
C TYR A 420 -1.33 -11.89 9.70
N CYS A 421 -0.41 -11.76 8.73
CA CYS A 421 -0.29 -12.59 7.54
C CYS A 421 -1.55 -12.60 6.64
N LEU A 422 -2.39 -11.57 6.71
CA LEU A 422 -3.67 -11.52 5.97
C LEU A 422 -3.48 -11.03 4.53
N PHE A 423 -2.70 -9.96 4.36
CA PHE A 423 -2.45 -9.36 3.05
C PHE A 423 -0.97 -9.37 2.73
N GLU A 424 -0.68 -9.30 1.44
CA GLU A 424 0.64 -9.03 0.91
C GLU A 424 0.55 -7.96 -0.19
N TYR A 425 1.68 -7.35 -0.50
CA TYR A 425 1.76 -6.38 -1.57
C TYR A 425 1.87 -7.09 -2.92
N ALA A 426 1.08 -6.64 -3.90
CA ALA A 426 1.20 -7.09 -5.28
C ALA A 426 2.50 -6.51 -5.87
N GLY A 427 3.48 -7.38 -6.12
CA GLY A 427 4.79 -6.99 -6.64
C GLY A 427 5.66 -6.21 -5.64
N LYS A 428 6.56 -5.35 -6.14
CA LYS A 428 7.46 -4.52 -5.31
C LYS A 428 6.80 -3.21 -4.84
N ASN A 429 5.48 -3.08 -5.00
CA ASN A 429 4.73 -1.86 -4.74
C ASN A 429 4.00 -1.87 -3.42
N ASN A 430 4.27 -0.87 -2.59
CA ASN A 430 3.64 -0.73 -1.28
C ASN A 430 2.18 -0.19 -1.33
N TYR A 431 1.51 -0.19 -2.48
CA TYR A 431 0.20 0.47 -2.66
C TYR A 431 -0.94 -0.45 -3.09
N CYS A 432 -0.63 -1.58 -3.73
CA CYS A 432 -1.62 -2.53 -4.25
C CYS A 432 -1.62 -3.76 -3.35
N LEU A 433 -2.76 -4.03 -2.71
CA LEU A 433 -2.90 -5.10 -1.73
C LEU A 433 -3.64 -6.28 -2.34
N GLN A 434 -3.12 -7.48 -2.09
CA GLN A 434 -3.79 -8.73 -2.40
C GLN A 434 -3.89 -9.60 -1.14
N ILE A 435 -4.88 -10.48 -1.11
CA ILE A 435 -5.00 -11.49 -0.05
C ILE A 435 -3.76 -12.39 -0.14
N ASN A 436 -3.13 -12.64 1.00
CA ASN A 436 -2.00 -13.56 1.09
C ASN A 436 -2.52 -15.02 1.03
N PRO A 437 -2.15 -15.83 0.01
CA PRO A 437 -2.52 -17.24 -0.06
C PRO A 437 -2.01 -18.05 1.15
N ALA A 438 -0.88 -17.63 1.75
CA ALA A 438 -0.30 -18.23 2.94
C ALA A 438 -0.95 -17.76 4.25
N SER A 439 -2.07 -17.02 4.21
CA SER A 439 -2.77 -16.54 5.40
C SER A 439 -3.28 -17.66 6.31
N SER A 440 -3.45 -18.87 5.79
CA SER A 440 -3.79 -20.07 6.57
C SER A 440 -2.76 -20.43 7.66
N ILE A 441 -1.56 -19.85 7.61
CA ILE A 441 -0.60 -19.92 8.71
C ILE A 441 -1.16 -19.32 10.01
N ASN A 442 -2.03 -18.31 9.88
CA ASN A 442 -2.82 -17.79 10.97
C ASN A 442 -4.10 -18.64 11.08
N PRO A 443 -4.28 -19.42 12.16
CA PRO A 443 -5.41 -20.32 12.30
C PRO A 443 -6.76 -19.60 12.37
N ASP A 444 -6.76 -18.31 12.71
CA ASP A 444 -7.96 -17.49 12.85
C ASP A 444 -8.17 -16.55 11.63
N HIS A 445 -7.42 -16.76 10.53
CA HIS A 445 -7.41 -15.87 9.36
C HIS A 445 -8.81 -15.65 8.74
N LEU A 446 -9.64 -16.68 8.60
CA LEU A 446 -11.00 -16.55 8.05
C LEU A 446 -11.88 -15.64 8.93
N THR A 447 -11.73 -15.73 10.25
CA THR A 447 -12.45 -14.86 11.19
C THR A 447 -12.00 -13.41 11.05
N TYR A 448 -10.70 -13.18 10.85
CA TYR A 448 -10.17 -11.85 10.54
C TYR A 448 -10.68 -11.33 9.18
N PHE A 449 -10.75 -12.15 8.13
CA PHE A 449 -11.32 -11.73 6.84
C PHE A 449 -12.79 -11.36 6.96
N ARG A 450 -13.59 -12.11 7.72
CA ARG A 450 -14.99 -11.76 8.01
C ARG A 450 -15.11 -10.45 8.78
N PHE A 451 -14.23 -10.21 9.76
CA PHE A 451 -14.12 -8.92 10.45
C PHE A 451 -13.81 -7.78 9.48
N ILE A 452 -12.81 -7.96 8.59
CA ILE A 452 -12.43 -6.96 7.60
C ILE A 452 -13.62 -6.69 6.65
N GLY A 453 -14.31 -7.73 6.19
CA GLY A 453 -15.53 -7.61 5.40
C GLY A 453 -16.58 -6.71 6.07
N ARG A 454 -16.87 -6.97 7.36
CA ARG A 454 -17.77 -6.11 8.17
C ARG A 454 -17.25 -4.68 8.26
N PHE A 455 -15.97 -4.49 8.51
CA PHE A 455 -15.34 -3.17 8.63
C PHE A 455 -15.46 -2.36 7.34
N ILE A 456 -15.16 -2.95 6.18
CA ILE A 456 -15.28 -2.27 4.87
C ILE A 456 -16.75 -1.96 4.55
N ALA A 457 -17.67 -2.88 4.84
CA ALA A 457 -19.09 -2.62 4.69
C ALA A 457 -19.60 -1.50 5.62
N MET A 458 -19.11 -1.44 6.87
CA MET A 458 -19.39 -0.33 7.77
C MET A 458 -18.88 1.01 7.24
N ALA A 459 -17.69 1.03 6.62
CA ALA A 459 -17.15 2.24 6.01
C ALA A 459 -18.09 2.79 4.94
N LEU A 460 -18.56 1.93 4.02
CA LEU A 460 -19.53 2.28 3.00
C LEU A 460 -20.88 2.72 3.58
N TYR A 461 -21.43 1.94 4.51
CA TYR A 461 -22.74 2.19 5.11
C TYR A 461 -22.79 3.55 5.82
N HIS A 462 -21.76 3.87 6.61
CA HIS A 462 -21.66 5.10 7.38
C HIS A 462 -21.08 6.28 6.59
N GLY A 463 -20.70 6.07 5.32
CA GLY A 463 -20.11 7.10 4.47
C GLY A 463 -18.77 7.60 5.01
N LYS A 464 -17.94 6.68 5.49
CA LYS A 464 -16.58 6.94 6.01
C LYS A 464 -15.57 6.40 5.03
N PHE A 465 -14.52 7.17 4.78
CA PHE A 465 -13.43 6.73 3.94
C PHE A 465 -12.46 5.83 4.70
N ILE A 466 -11.75 5.01 3.95
CA ILE A 466 -10.57 4.25 4.38
C ILE A 466 -9.38 4.71 3.54
N ASP A 467 -8.17 4.52 4.06
CA ASP A 467 -6.96 4.92 3.33
C ASP A 467 -6.29 3.76 2.59
N THR A 468 -6.83 2.55 2.77
CA THR A 468 -6.34 1.36 2.09
C THR A 468 -7.23 1.03 0.90
N GLY A 469 -6.61 1.06 -0.28
CA GLY A 469 -7.25 0.66 -1.53
C GLY A 469 -6.85 -0.78 -1.86
N PHE A 470 -7.85 -1.60 -2.16
CA PHE A 470 -7.64 -2.90 -2.78
C PHE A 470 -7.31 -2.74 -4.27
N THR A 471 -6.81 -3.80 -4.89
CA THR A 471 -6.63 -3.82 -6.35
C THR A 471 -7.99 -3.76 -7.06
N LEU A 472 -8.06 -3.15 -8.24
CA LEU A 472 -9.29 -3.12 -9.05
C LEU A 472 -9.92 -4.51 -9.28
N PRO A 473 -9.13 -5.58 -9.49
CA PRO A 473 -9.69 -6.92 -9.67
C PRO A 473 -10.35 -7.48 -8.40
N PHE A 474 -9.89 -7.05 -7.22
CA PHE A 474 -10.57 -7.37 -5.97
C PHE A 474 -11.97 -6.71 -5.91
N TYR A 475 -12.09 -5.44 -6.32
CA TYR A 475 -13.40 -4.78 -6.42
C TYR A 475 -14.29 -5.42 -7.49
N LYS A 476 -13.73 -5.86 -8.63
CA LYS A 476 -14.48 -6.65 -9.62
C LYS A 476 -15.05 -7.91 -8.98
N ARG A 477 -14.25 -8.64 -8.20
CA ARG A 477 -14.70 -9.83 -7.47
C ARG A 477 -15.81 -9.52 -6.46
N MET A 478 -15.74 -8.39 -5.75
CA MET A 478 -16.81 -7.93 -4.85
C MET A 478 -18.12 -7.65 -5.59
N LEU A 479 -18.04 -7.15 -6.83
CA LEU A 479 -19.19 -6.83 -7.68
C LEU A 479 -19.67 -8.02 -8.51
N ASP A 480 -19.16 -9.23 -8.24
CA ASP A 480 -19.42 -10.45 -9.02
C ASP A 480 -19.09 -10.30 -10.52
N LYS A 481 -18.11 -9.45 -10.84
CA LYS A 481 -17.53 -9.30 -12.19
C LYS A 481 -16.31 -10.21 -12.32
N LYS A 482 -16.20 -10.90 -13.45
CA LYS A 482 -15.03 -11.75 -13.74
C LYS A 482 -13.80 -10.87 -14.04
N PRO A 483 -12.66 -11.08 -13.36
CA PRO A 483 -11.40 -10.48 -13.75
C PRO A 483 -10.98 -10.90 -15.16
N THR A 484 -10.33 -10.00 -15.90
CA THR A 484 -9.90 -10.18 -17.29
C THR A 484 -8.38 -10.37 -17.36
N LEU A 485 -7.86 -10.83 -18.50
CA LEU A 485 -6.41 -10.93 -18.70
C LEU A 485 -5.69 -9.58 -18.50
N LYS A 486 -6.31 -8.47 -18.91
CA LYS A 486 -5.74 -7.12 -18.72
C LYS A 486 -5.62 -6.74 -17.25
N ASP A 487 -6.50 -7.24 -16.40
CA ASP A 487 -6.43 -7.00 -14.95
C ASP A 487 -5.16 -7.60 -14.34
N LEU A 488 -4.64 -8.67 -14.94
CA LEU A 488 -3.45 -9.37 -14.49
C LEU A 488 -2.19 -8.55 -14.72
N GLU A 489 -2.16 -7.72 -15.77
CA GLU A 489 -1.07 -6.76 -16.02
C GLU A 489 -0.81 -5.91 -14.78
N SER A 490 -1.87 -5.49 -14.08
CA SER A 490 -1.79 -4.60 -12.92
C SER A 490 -1.25 -5.25 -11.63
N ILE A 491 -1.36 -6.57 -11.53
CA ILE A 491 -1.02 -7.34 -10.32
C ILE A 491 0.32 -8.05 -10.49
N ASP A 492 0.50 -8.70 -11.64
CA ASP A 492 1.63 -9.57 -11.92
C ASP A 492 2.09 -9.37 -13.37
N PRO A 493 2.86 -8.30 -13.63
CA PRO A 493 3.31 -7.97 -14.98
C PRO A 493 4.14 -9.08 -15.62
N GLU A 494 4.93 -9.80 -14.83
CA GLU A 494 5.79 -10.89 -15.32
C GLU A 494 4.95 -12.07 -15.79
N PHE A 495 3.94 -12.46 -15.00
CA PHE A 495 3.01 -13.51 -15.38
C PHE A 495 2.11 -13.10 -16.55
N TYR A 496 1.64 -11.85 -16.57
CA TYR A 496 0.90 -11.30 -17.73
C TYR A 496 1.73 -11.34 -19.02
N ASN A 497 2.99 -10.90 -18.98
CA ASN A 497 3.87 -10.94 -20.15
C ASN A 497 4.10 -12.38 -20.64
N SER A 498 4.20 -13.34 -19.72
CA SER A 498 4.34 -14.76 -20.06
C SER A 498 3.10 -15.28 -20.79
N ILE A 499 1.91 -14.92 -20.32
CA ILE A 499 0.64 -15.28 -20.98
C ILE A 499 0.48 -14.58 -22.33
N MET A 500 0.83 -13.30 -22.42
CA MET A 500 0.80 -12.57 -23.69
C MET A 500 1.76 -13.17 -24.71
N TRP A 501 2.93 -13.64 -24.26
CA TRP A 501 3.86 -14.35 -25.14
C TRP A 501 3.26 -15.65 -25.68
N VAL A 502 2.61 -16.46 -24.82
CA VAL A 502 1.88 -17.67 -25.25
C VAL A 502 0.77 -17.33 -26.25
N LYS A 503 0.09 -16.19 -26.06
CA LYS A 503 -0.98 -15.74 -26.96
C LYS A 503 -0.45 -15.34 -28.35
N GLU A 504 0.64 -14.58 -28.39
CA GLU A 504 1.15 -13.93 -29.60
C GLU A 504 2.09 -14.82 -30.45
N ASN A 505 2.64 -15.90 -29.88
CA ASN A 505 3.60 -16.76 -30.56
C ASN A 505 2.99 -18.14 -30.87
N ASN A 506 3.57 -18.81 -31.88
CA ASN A 506 3.21 -20.19 -32.21
C ASN A 506 3.98 -21.15 -31.30
N LEU A 507 3.26 -21.94 -30.49
CA LEU A 507 3.85 -22.84 -29.50
C LEU A 507 4.64 -23.99 -30.12
N GLU A 508 4.16 -24.52 -31.26
CA GLU A 508 4.77 -25.65 -31.97
C GLU A 508 6.11 -25.26 -32.59
N GLU A 509 6.17 -24.07 -33.23
CA GLU A 509 7.41 -23.55 -33.83
C GLU A 509 8.48 -23.23 -32.78
N CYS A 510 8.05 -22.83 -31.59
CA CYS A 510 8.95 -22.51 -30.48
C CYS A 510 9.42 -23.75 -29.69
N GLY A 511 8.82 -24.93 -29.92
CA GLY A 511 9.12 -26.14 -29.17
C GLY A 511 8.77 -26.03 -27.68
N VAL A 512 7.73 -25.26 -27.34
CA VAL A 512 7.28 -25.06 -25.97
C VAL A 512 6.12 -26.01 -25.67
N GLU A 513 6.37 -26.99 -24.80
CA GLU A 513 5.34 -27.93 -24.34
C GLU A 513 4.71 -27.41 -23.04
N LEU A 514 3.43 -27.02 -23.12
CA LEU A 514 2.61 -26.65 -21.97
C LEU A 514 1.47 -27.65 -21.83
N TYR A 515 1.01 -27.87 -20.60
CA TYR A 515 -0.13 -28.73 -20.29
C TYR A 515 -1.14 -27.93 -19.47
N PHE A 516 -2.38 -28.40 -19.38
CA PHE A 516 -3.43 -27.78 -18.55
C PHE A 516 -3.25 -28.06 -17.05
N ALA A 517 -2.03 -27.88 -16.54
CA ALA A 517 -1.66 -28.03 -15.15
C ALA A 517 -0.64 -26.96 -14.72
N GLN A 518 -0.71 -26.54 -13.46
CA GLN A 518 0.19 -25.53 -12.90
C GLN A 518 0.62 -25.86 -11.49
N ASP A 519 1.88 -25.61 -11.21
CA ASP A 519 2.44 -25.76 -9.87
C ASP A 519 2.22 -24.49 -9.04
N MET A 520 1.87 -24.69 -7.78
CA MET A 520 1.74 -23.65 -6.79
C MET A 520 2.59 -23.97 -5.58
N GLU A 521 3.37 -22.99 -5.12
CA GLU A 521 4.12 -23.09 -3.88
C GLU A 521 3.46 -22.24 -2.79
N ILE A 522 2.97 -22.88 -1.72
CA ILE A 522 2.47 -22.20 -0.52
C ILE A 522 3.27 -22.72 0.67
N LEU A 523 3.90 -21.80 1.41
CA LEU A 523 4.69 -22.11 2.61
C LEU A 523 5.80 -23.17 2.38
N GLY A 524 6.40 -23.19 1.18
CA GLY A 524 7.44 -24.15 0.79
C GLY A 524 6.93 -25.52 0.36
N LYS A 525 5.61 -25.73 0.32
CA LYS A 525 4.98 -26.94 -0.23
C LYS A 525 4.54 -26.67 -1.67
N VAL A 526 5.09 -27.43 -2.60
CA VAL A 526 4.68 -27.41 -4.01
C VAL A 526 3.51 -28.38 -4.19
N SER A 527 2.45 -27.93 -4.86
CA SER A 527 1.31 -28.73 -5.27
C SER A 527 0.92 -28.41 -6.71
N THR A 528 0.71 -29.44 -7.52
CA THR A 528 0.22 -29.32 -8.89
C THR A 528 -1.30 -29.23 -8.89
N HIS A 529 -1.84 -28.30 -9.66
CA HIS A 529 -3.27 -28.08 -9.84
C HIS A 529 -3.63 -28.24 -11.32
N GLN A 530 -4.62 -29.08 -11.61
CA GLN A 530 -5.14 -29.25 -12.98
C GLN A 530 -6.16 -28.15 -13.27
N LEU A 531 -5.97 -27.43 -14.37
CA LEU A 531 -6.83 -26.32 -14.79
C LEU A 531 -8.19 -26.81 -15.32
N LYS A 532 -8.25 -28.06 -15.78
CA LYS A 532 -9.45 -28.78 -16.23
C LYS A 532 -9.30 -30.27 -15.93
N ASP A 533 -10.38 -31.02 -16.13
CA ASP A 533 -10.38 -32.47 -15.96
C ASP A 533 -9.34 -33.12 -16.89
N ASP A 534 -8.47 -33.96 -16.31
CA ASP A 534 -7.34 -34.63 -17.00
C ASP A 534 -6.30 -33.68 -17.63
N GLY A 535 -6.21 -32.44 -17.11
CA GLY A 535 -5.37 -31.39 -17.68
C GLY A 535 -3.86 -31.64 -17.63
N GLU A 536 -3.39 -32.53 -16.76
CA GLU A 536 -1.97 -32.94 -16.72
C GLU A 536 -1.53 -33.70 -17.98
N ASN A 537 -2.47 -34.36 -18.68
CA ASN A 537 -2.19 -35.16 -19.87
C ASN A 537 -2.56 -34.44 -21.18
N GLU A 538 -3.24 -33.30 -21.10
CA GLU A 538 -3.68 -32.53 -22.26
C GLU A 538 -2.64 -31.46 -22.63
N LEU A 539 -2.02 -31.61 -23.82
CA LEU A 539 -1.07 -30.65 -24.36
C LEU A 539 -1.79 -29.39 -24.85
N VAL A 540 -1.19 -28.23 -24.57
CA VAL A 540 -1.63 -26.95 -25.12
C VAL A 540 -1.12 -26.81 -26.55
N THR A 541 -2.04 -26.65 -27.49
CA THR A 541 -1.83 -26.46 -28.92
C THR A 541 -2.37 -25.09 -29.35
N GLU A 542 -2.11 -24.69 -30.61
CA GLU A 542 -2.67 -23.45 -31.16
C GLU A 542 -4.21 -23.41 -31.14
N GLU A 543 -4.87 -24.58 -31.19
CA GLU A 543 -6.33 -24.68 -31.19
C GLU A 543 -6.95 -24.46 -29.80
N ASN A 544 -6.27 -24.88 -28.73
CA ASN A 544 -6.80 -24.82 -27.37
C ASN A 544 -6.11 -23.75 -26.48
N LYS A 545 -5.11 -23.01 -27.00
CA LYS A 545 -4.36 -22.02 -26.22
C LYS A 545 -5.22 -20.92 -25.59
N GLU A 546 -6.30 -20.49 -26.24
CA GLU A 546 -7.21 -19.47 -25.68
C GLU A 546 -7.99 -20.01 -24.47
N GLU A 547 -8.36 -21.30 -24.47
CA GLU A 547 -8.95 -21.98 -23.32
C GLU A 547 -7.93 -22.04 -22.16
N TYR A 548 -6.70 -22.46 -22.46
CA TYR A 548 -5.61 -22.50 -21.49
C TYR A 548 -5.37 -21.13 -20.84
N ILE A 549 -5.28 -20.07 -21.64
CA ILE A 549 -5.10 -18.68 -21.17
C ILE A 549 -6.24 -18.25 -20.25
N SER A 550 -7.48 -18.56 -20.62
CA SER A 550 -8.67 -18.22 -19.82
C SER A 550 -8.67 -18.93 -18.46
N LEU A 551 -8.40 -20.24 -18.44
CA LEU A 551 -8.34 -21.03 -17.20
C LEU A 551 -7.15 -20.61 -16.32
N LEU A 552 -5.98 -20.39 -16.92
CA LEU A 552 -4.79 -19.94 -16.22
C LEU A 552 -4.98 -18.56 -15.58
N THR A 553 -5.67 -17.66 -16.28
CA THR A 553 -6.03 -16.33 -15.77
C THR A 553 -6.96 -16.45 -14.57
N ASP A 554 -8.05 -17.23 -14.70
CA ASP A 554 -9.02 -17.44 -13.62
C ASP A 554 -8.34 -18.05 -12.38
N TRP A 555 -7.56 -19.10 -12.59
CA TRP A 555 -6.76 -19.75 -11.55
C TRP A 555 -5.81 -18.77 -10.85
N ARG A 556 -5.11 -17.89 -11.58
CA ARG A 556 -4.18 -16.92 -10.98
C ARG A 556 -4.85 -15.94 -10.03
N PHE A 557 -6.12 -15.61 -10.27
CA PHE A 557 -6.92 -14.73 -9.42
C PHE A 557 -7.56 -15.44 -8.22
N THR A 558 -7.88 -16.73 -8.36
CA THR A 558 -8.59 -17.49 -7.33
C THR A 558 -7.66 -18.29 -6.42
N ARG A 559 -6.53 -18.78 -6.94
CA ARG A 559 -5.66 -19.75 -6.28
C ARG A 559 -5.31 -19.39 -4.83
N GLY A 560 -5.70 -20.28 -3.91
CA GLY A 560 -5.31 -20.23 -2.50
C GLY A 560 -5.90 -19.06 -1.72
N VAL A 561 -6.86 -18.33 -2.31
CA VAL A 561 -7.52 -17.17 -1.69
C VAL A 561 -9.05 -17.27 -1.67
N GLU A 562 -9.63 -18.40 -2.11
CA GLU A 562 -11.07 -18.60 -2.26
C GLU A 562 -11.80 -18.54 -0.91
N GLU A 563 -11.29 -19.25 0.11
CA GLU A 563 -11.91 -19.28 1.45
C GLU A 563 -11.85 -17.91 2.12
N GLN A 564 -10.72 -17.22 1.97
CA GLN A 564 -10.48 -15.87 2.49
C GLN A 564 -11.40 -14.86 1.83
N THR A 565 -11.52 -14.92 0.50
CA THR A 565 -12.42 -14.07 -0.29
C THR A 565 -13.87 -14.31 0.12
N LYS A 566 -14.27 -15.58 0.26
CA LYS A 566 -15.62 -15.92 0.73
C LYS A 566 -15.89 -15.37 2.13
N ALA A 567 -14.98 -15.59 3.08
CA ALA A 567 -15.14 -15.09 4.45
C ALA A 567 -15.25 -13.55 4.49
N PHE A 568 -14.47 -12.85 3.67
CA PHE A 568 -14.57 -11.41 3.49
C PHE A 568 -15.94 -11.00 2.94
N LEU A 569 -16.41 -11.63 1.86
CA LEU A 569 -17.69 -11.32 1.24
C LEU A 569 -18.87 -11.63 2.17
N ASP A 570 -18.81 -12.73 2.92
CA ASP A 570 -19.81 -13.07 3.94
C ASP A 570 -19.91 -11.97 5.00
N GLY A 571 -18.76 -11.55 5.55
CA GLY A 571 -18.71 -10.46 6.53
C GLY A 571 -19.20 -9.12 5.96
N PHE A 572 -18.92 -8.85 4.69
CA PHE A 572 -19.39 -7.66 4.00
C PHE A 572 -20.91 -7.68 3.84
N ASN A 573 -21.45 -8.76 3.27
CA ASN A 573 -22.86 -8.93 2.92
C ASN A 573 -23.78 -8.92 4.15
N GLU A 574 -23.27 -9.31 5.31
CA GLU A 574 -23.95 -9.21 6.60
C GLU A 574 -24.32 -7.77 6.99
N VAL A 575 -23.50 -6.78 6.62
CA VAL A 575 -23.73 -5.36 6.96
C VAL A 575 -24.32 -4.61 5.78
N VAL A 576 -23.72 -4.72 4.58
CA VAL A 576 -24.21 -4.10 3.34
C VAL A 576 -24.45 -5.21 2.31
N PRO A 577 -25.71 -5.47 1.92
CA PRO A 577 -25.98 -6.44 0.87
C PRO A 577 -25.25 -6.10 -0.43
N LEU A 578 -24.54 -7.07 -1.02
CA LEU A 578 -23.79 -6.87 -2.27
C LEU A 578 -24.70 -6.44 -3.44
N GLU A 579 -25.97 -6.83 -3.41
CA GLU A 579 -26.99 -6.42 -4.38
C GLU A 579 -27.14 -4.90 -4.51
N TRP A 580 -26.91 -4.14 -3.42
CA TRP A 580 -27.00 -2.68 -3.44
C TRP A 580 -25.87 -2.04 -4.26
N LEU A 581 -24.82 -2.80 -4.54
CA LEU A 581 -23.67 -2.35 -5.30
C LEU A 581 -23.73 -2.73 -6.79
N ARG A 582 -24.75 -3.46 -7.23
CA ARG A 582 -24.86 -4.03 -8.60
C ARG A 582 -24.71 -3.00 -9.73
N TYR A 583 -25.03 -1.74 -9.49
CA TYR A 583 -24.96 -0.68 -10.51
C TYR A 583 -23.62 0.06 -10.55
N PHE A 584 -22.74 -0.19 -9.59
CA PHE A 584 -21.41 0.40 -9.56
C PHE A 584 -20.42 -0.43 -10.37
N ASP A 585 -19.43 0.26 -10.94
CA ASP A 585 -18.22 -0.39 -11.42
C ASP A 585 -17.12 -0.40 -10.33
N GLU A 586 -16.05 -1.13 -10.62
CA GLU A 586 -14.92 -1.31 -9.72
C GLU A 586 -14.19 -0.01 -9.36
N LYS A 587 -14.19 0.98 -10.27
CA LYS A 587 -13.57 2.29 -10.04
C LYS A 587 -14.46 3.17 -9.18
N GLU A 588 -15.76 3.16 -9.42
CA GLU A 588 -16.74 3.85 -8.59
C GLU A 588 -16.77 3.29 -7.16
N LEU A 589 -16.64 1.98 -7.00
CA LEU A 589 -16.55 1.35 -5.69
C LEU A 589 -15.26 1.76 -4.95
N GLU A 590 -14.12 1.83 -5.65
CA GLU A 590 -12.89 2.37 -5.10
C GLU A 590 -13.09 3.82 -4.62
N LEU A 591 -13.74 4.67 -5.43
CA LEU A 591 -14.04 6.06 -5.07
C LEU A 591 -14.92 6.16 -3.82
N MET A 592 -15.94 5.31 -3.70
CA MET A 592 -16.81 5.29 -2.53
C MET A 592 -16.06 4.98 -1.24
N LEU A 593 -15.05 4.10 -1.30
CA LEU A 593 -14.24 3.70 -0.16
C LEU A 593 -13.10 4.68 0.16
N CYS A 594 -12.40 5.16 -0.86
CA CYS A 594 -11.19 5.96 -0.66
C CYS A 594 -11.47 7.47 -0.61
N GLY A 595 -12.57 7.92 -1.23
CA GLY A 595 -12.91 9.32 -1.44
C GLY A 595 -12.16 9.94 -2.62
N MET A 596 -12.65 11.10 -3.07
CA MET A 596 -12.00 11.98 -4.03
C MET A 596 -11.10 12.99 -3.33
N GLN A 597 -10.06 13.43 -4.03
CA GLN A 597 -9.18 14.52 -3.65
C GLN A 597 -9.10 15.54 -4.79
N GLU A 598 -8.88 16.81 -4.46
CA GLU A 598 -8.58 17.79 -5.50
C GLU A 598 -7.21 17.49 -6.10
N ILE A 599 -7.15 17.46 -7.42
CA ILE A 599 -5.90 17.20 -8.15
C ILE A 599 -5.20 18.52 -8.46
N ASP A 600 -3.99 18.70 -7.93
CA ASP A 600 -3.10 19.79 -8.32
C ASP A 600 -2.58 19.57 -9.75
N LEU A 601 -3.17 20.30 -10.70
CA LEU A 601 -2.79 20.24 -12.11
C LEU A 601 -1.37 20.75 -12.37
N ALA A 602 -0.88 21.70 -11.56
CA ALA A 602 0.47 22.23 -11.74
C ALA A 602 1.50 21.17 -11.33
N ASP A 603 1.27 20.47 -10.21
CA ASP A 603 2.11 19.36 -9.78
C ASP A 603 2.08 18.18 -10.78
N TRP A 604 0.88 17.81 -11.26
CA TRP A 604 0.72 16.75 -12.25
C TRP A 604 1.49 17.05 -13.54
N GLN A 605 1.29 18.25 -14.10
CA GLN A 605 1.95 18.65 -15.35
C GLN A 605 3.47 18.78 -15.18
N LYS A 606 3.94 19.27 -14.02
CA LYS A 606 5.37 19.41 -13.71
C LYS A 606 6.08 18.06 -13.64
N ASN A 607 5.42 17.05 -13.08
CA ASN A 607 6.01 15.73 -12.87
C ASN A 607 5.70 14.71 -13.97
N THR A 608 5.04 15.11 -15.06
CA THR A 608 4.79 14.23 -16.20
C THR A 608 6.02 14.11 -17.11
N ILE A 609 6.37 12.87 -17.46
CA ILE A 609 7.40 12.55 -18.46
C ILE A 609 6.75 12.22 -19.82
N TYR A 610 7.49 12.48 -20.90
CA TYR A 610 7.01 12.27 -22.26
C TYR A 610 7.98 11.35 -23.01
N ARG A 611 7.44 10.34 -23.70
CA ARG A 611 8.18 9.43 -24.59
C ARG A 611 7.64 9.59 -25.99
N HIS A 612 8.53 9.73 -26.98
CA HIS A 612 8.18 9.97 -28.39
C HIS A 612 7.27 11.20 -28.66
N TYR A 613 6.97 11.96 -27.61
CA TYR A 613 6.43 13.30 -27.57
C TYR A 613 7.39 14.21 -26.81
N THR A 614 7.18 15.50 -26.95
CA THR A 614 7.82 16.54 -26.14
C THR A 614 6.76 17.43 -25.52
N LYS A 615 7.13 18.23 -24.52
CA LYS A 615 6.25 19.23 -23.91
C LYS A 615 5.63 20.20 -24.92
N ASN A 616 6.28 20.39 -26.07
CA ASN A 616 5.87 21.31 -27.14
C ASN A 616 5.03 20.62 -28.25
N SER A 617 4.78 19.32 -28.12
CA SER A 617 3.99 18.58 -29.12
C SER A 617 2.52 19.03 -29.06
N LYS A 618 1.87 19.18 -30.22
CA LYS A 618 0.47 19.66 -30.32
C LYS A 618 -0.46 18.82 -29.45
N GLN A 619 -0.33 17.49 -29.51
CA GLN A 619 -1.12 16.54 -28.74
C GLN A 619 -0.94 16.69 -27.22
N ILE A 620 0.26 17.07 -26.76
CA ILE A 620 0.52 17.30 -25.33
C ILE A 620 -0.12 18.60 -24.84
N HIS A 621 -0.06 19.68 -25.65
CA HIS A 621 -0.80 20.90 -25.34
C HIS A 621 -2.31 20.65 -25.30
N TRP A 622 -2.84 19.91 -26.27
CA TRP A 622 -4.25 19.53 -26.31
C TRP A 622 -4.65 18.66 -25.12
N PHE A 623 -3.83 17.67 -24.75
CA PHE A 623 -4.07 16.85 -23.57
C PHE A 623 -4.24 17.70 -22.31
N TRP A 624 -3.28 18.60 -22.02
CA TRP A 624 -3.37 19.46 -20.84
C TRP A 624 -4.48 20.50 -20.93
N GLN A 625 -4.85 20.93 -22.13
CA GLN A 625 -6.04 21.77 -22.32
C GLN A 625 -7.31 21.02 -21.93
N VAL A 626 -7.49 19.80 -22.43
CA VAL A 626 -8.63 18.94 -22.08
C VAL A 626 -8.67 18.65 -20.57
N VAL A 627 -7.53 18.33 -19.94
CA VAL A 627 -7.46 18.07 -18.49
C VAL A 627 -7.83 19.29 -17.66
N LYS A 628 -7.50 20.51 -18.12
CA LYS A 628 -7.93 21.75 -17.47
C LYS A 628 -9.43 21.99 -17.59
N GLU A 629 -10.01 21.66 -18.73
CA GLU A 629 -11.45 21.77 -18.99
C GLU A 629 -12.28 20.70 -18.24
N MET A 630 -11.69 19.54 -17.93
CA MET A 630 -12.33 18.49 -17.13
C MET A 630 -12.66 18.97 -15.71
N ASP A 631 -13.79 18.50 -15.17
CA ASP A 631 -14.11 18.60 -13.75
C ASP A 631 -13.25 17.63 -12.91
N ASN A 632 -13.31 17.74 -11.58
CA ASN A 632 -12.47 16.91 -10.70
C ASN A 632 -12.81 15.41 -10.81
N GLU A 633 -14.08 15.06 -11.03
CA GLU A 633 -14.50 13.67 -11.21
C GLU A 633 -13.83 13.04 -12.45
N LYS A 634 -13.87 13.73 -13.59
CA LYS A 634 -13.22 13.27 -14.83
C LYS A 634 -11.70 13.20 -14.69
N ARG A 635 -11.07 14.15 -13.99
CA ARG A 635 -9.62 14.10 -13.71
C ARG A 635 -9.25 12.88 -12.87
N ILE A 636 -10.08 12.51 -11.89
CA ILE A 636 -9.86 11.31 -11.08
C ILE A 636 -10.09 10.04 -11.90
N ARG A 637 -11.10 10.00 -12.77
CA ARG A 637 -11.29 8.85 -13.69
C ARG A 637 -10.10 8.68 -14.64
N LEU A 638 -9.54 9.79 -15.13
CA LEU A 638 -8.31 9.75 -15.93
C LEU A 638 -7.12 9.24 -15.11
N LEU A 639 -7.00 9.66 -13.85
CA LEU A 639 -5.97 9.14 -12.94
C LEU A 639 -6.13 7.63 -12.77
N GLN A 640 -7.32 7.14 -12.39
CA GLN A 640 -7.64 5.71 -12.28
C GLN A 640 -7.37 4.94 -13.57
N PHE A 641 -7.68 5.53 -14.73
CA PHE A 641 -7.40 4.92 -16.03
C PHE A 641 -5.92 4.67 -16.23
N VAL A 642 -5.04 5.61 -15.83
CA VAL A 642 -3.60 5.54 -16.10
C VAL A 642 -2.79 4.88 -14.99
N THR A 643 -3.20 5.02 -13.73
CA THR A 643 -2.44 4.52 -12.56
C THR A 643 -3.13 3.33 -11.87
N GLY A 644 -4.39 3.05 -12.21
CA GLY A 644 -5.17 1.98 -11.60
C GLY A 644 -5.74 2.31 -10.22
N THR A 645 -5.58 3.55 -9.72
CA THR A 645 -6.13 3.98 -8.44
C THR A 645 -6.51 5.46 -8.44
N CYS A 646 -7.50 5.85 -7.63
CA CYS A 646 -7.86 7.25 -7.43
C CYS A 646 -6.95 7.99 -6.42
N ARG A 647 -6.04 7.27 -5.76
CA ARG A 647 -5.17 7.81 -4.69
C ARG A 647 -3.87 8.38 -5.26
N LEU A 648 -3.35 9.43 -4.62
CA LEU A 648 -1.99 9.92 -4.83
C LEU A 648 -1.14 9.76 -3.56
N PRO A 649 0.18 9.56 -3.70
CA PRO A 649 1.11 9.66 -2.58
C PRO A 649 1.04 11.03 -1.88
N VAL A 650 1.43 11.07 -0.61
CA VAL A 650 1.43 12.31 0.20
C VAL A 650 2.32 13.39 -0.43
N GLY A 651 3.42 13.01 -1.07
CA GLY A 651 4.31 13.91 -1.83
C GLY A 651 3.84 14.24 -3.26
N GLY A 652 2.60 13.91 -3.62
CA GLY A 652 2.01 14.23 -4.93
C GLY A 652 2.57 13.39 -6.08
N PHE A 653 2.51 13.92 -7.31
CA PHE A 653 2.95 13.22 -8.52
C PHE A 653 4.46 13.03 -8.61
N ALA A 654 5.23 13.75 -7.81
CA ALA A 654 6.69 13.59 -7.74
C ALA A 654 7.10 12.22 -7.18
N GLU A 655 6.31 11.69 -6.26
CA GLU A 655 6.54 10.44 -5.54
C GLU A 655 5.65 9.29 -6.07
N LEU A 656 5.13 9.42 -7.28
CA LEU A 656 4.30 8.38 -7.88
C LEU A 656 5.08 7.06 -8.02
N ILE A 657 4.44 5.96 -7.69
CA ILE A 657 5.04 4.61 -7.65
C ILE A 657 4.31 3.75 -8.69
N GLY A 658 5.06 2.92 -9.41
CA GLY A 658 4.58 1.90 -10.34
C GLY A 658 5.28 0.59 -10.00
N SER A 659 4.88 -0.54 -10.60
CA SER A 659 5.20 -1.95 -10.23
C SER A 659 6.63 -2.25 -9.78
N ASN A 660 7.61 -1.49 -10.29
CA ASN A 660 9.04 -1.66 -10.07
C ASN A 660 9.68 -0.54 -9.23
N GLY A 661 8.87 0.24 -8.47
CA GLY A 661 9.31 1.34 -7.62
C GLY A 661 8.92 2.74 -8.14
N PRO A 662 9.70 3.79 -7.84
CA PRO A 662 9.38 5.16 -8.25
C PRO A 662 9.21 5.29 -9.77
N GLN A 663 8.00 5.66 -10.18
CA GLN A 663 7.57 5.70 -11.57
C GLN A 663 6.58 6.84 -11.78
N LYS A 664 7.04 7.90 -12.45
CA LYS A 664 6.25 9.09 -12.75
C LYS A 664 5.16 8.82 -13.80
N PHE A 665 4.15 9.68 -13.82
CA PHE A 665 3.15 9.70 -14.88
C PHE A 665 3.81 9.93 -16.24
N CYS A 666 3.53 9.07 -17.21
CA CYS A 666 4.18 9.05 -18.51
C CYS A 666 3.16 9.12 -19.65
N ILE A 667 3.39 9.98 -20.64
CA ILE A 667 2.62 9.98 -21.90
C ILE A 667 3.54 9.53 -23.04
N ASP A 668 3.16 8.48 -23.74
CA ASP A 668 3.91 7.90 -24.86
C ASP A 668 3.15 8.03 -26.18
N LYS A 669 3.85 8.26 -27.28
CA LYS A 669 3.25 8.29 -28.63
C LYS A 669 3.23 6.88 -29.20
N VAL A 670 2.03 6.29 -29.28
CA VAL A 670 1.84 4.92 -29.78
C VAL A 670 0.65 4.85 -30.73
N GLY A 671 0.78 4.06 -31.79
CA GLY A 671 -0.34 3.70 -32.66
C GLY A 671 -0.72 4.73 -33.73
N LYS A 672 -1.94 4.55 -34.27
CA LYS A 672 -2.52 5.37 -35.34
C LYS A 672 -3.62 6.27 -34.78
N GLU A 673 -3.93 7.36 -35.47
CA GLU A 673 -4.97 8.33 -35.07
C GLU A 673 -6.38 7.76 -34.90
N THR A 674 -6.66 6.57 -35.46
CA THR A 674 -7.94 5.88 -35.31
C THR A 674 -8.06 5.13 -33.98
N TRP A 675 -6.92 4.83 -33.34
CA TRP A 675 -6.87 4.04 -32.12
C TRP A 675 -7.39 4.83 -30.92
N LEU A 676 -7.93 4.10 -29.95
CA LEU A 676 -8.24 4.66 -28.63
C LEU A 676 -6.97 4.78 -27.78
N PRO A 677 -6.91 5.73 -26.83
CA PRO A 677 -5.84 5.77 -25.85
C PRO A 677 -5.83 4.48 -25.02
N ARG A 678 -4.65 4.01 -24.65
CA ARG A 678 -4.48 2.82 -23.80
C ARG A 678 -3.65 3.18 -22.58
N SER A 679 -3.77 2.39 -21.52
CA SER A 679 -3.02 2.59 -20.29
C SER A 679 -2.32 1.33 -19.86
N HIS A 680 -1.17 1.51 -19.23
CA HIS A 680 -0.42 0.49 -18.52
C HIS A 680 -0.24 0.95 -17.07
N THR A 681 -1.14 0.52 -16.21
CA THR A 681 -1.25 1.01 -14.82
C THR A 681 0.01 0.72 -14.01
N CYS A 682 0.65 -0.42 -14.26
CA CYS A 682 1.94 -0.78 -13.65
C CYS A 682 3.08 0.20 -13.93
N PHE A 683 3.00 0.96 -15.01
CA PHE A 683 4.03 1.92 -15.42
C PHE A 683 3.57 3.37 -15.33
N ASN A 684 2.35 3.62 -14.82
CA ASN A 684 1.69 4.93 -14.84
C ASN A 684 1.75 5.57 -16.24
N ARG A 685 1.59 4.76 -17.30
CA ARG A 685 1.79 5.17 -18.70
C ARG A 685 0.47 5.24 -19.47
N LEU A 686 0.25 6.38 -20.11
CA LEU A 686 -0.79 6.62 -21.10
C LEU A 686 -0.18 6.56 -22.50
N ASP A 687 -0.60 5.58 -23.27
CA ASP A 687 -0.33 5.49 -24.70
C ASP A 687 -1.33 6.41 -25.42
N LEU A 688 -0.86 7.55 -25.90
CA LEU A 688 -1.66 8.60 -26.54
C LEU A 688 -1.39 8.63 -28.05
N PRO A 689 -2.37 8.22 -28.89
CA PRO A 689 -2.22 8.27 -30.33
C PRO A 689 -2.02 9.69 -30.87
N PRO A 690 -1.35 9.84 -32.03
CA PRO A 690 -1.09 11.14 -32.64
C PRO A 690 -2.33 11.69 -33.36
N TYR A 691 -3.36 12.04 -32.60
CA TYR A 691 -4.59 12.65 -33.11
C TYR A 691 -4.33 13.93 -33.93
N ARG A 692 -5.24 14.23 -34.86
CA ARG A 692 -5.12 15.37 -35.78
C ARG A 692 -5.75 16.66 -35.26
N SER A 693 -6.68 16.57 -34.32
CA SER A 693 -7.37 17.73 -33.74
C SER A 693 -7.60 17.59 -32.24
N LEU A 694 -7.87 18.73 -31.59
CA LEU A 694 -8.23 18.80 -30.17
C LEU A 694 -9.54 18.05 -29.90
N GLU A 695 -10.52 18.20 -30.79
CA GLU A 695 -11.84 17.58 -30.70
C GLU A 695 -11.73 16.06 -30.74
N GLN A 696 -10.92 15.53 -31.67
CA GLN A 696 -10.67 14.09 -31.77
C GLN A 696 -10.00 13.55 -30.50
N LEU A 697 -9.00 14.26 -29.97
CA LEU A 697 -8.34 13.87 -28.73
C LEU A 697 -9.34 13.89 -27.56
N ARG A 698 -10.15 14.95 -27.45
CA ARG A 698 -11.16 15.09 -26.39
C ARG A 698 -12.16 13.93 -26.43
N GLU A 699 -12.75 13.67 -27.59
CA GLU A 699 -13.73 12.60 -27.77
C GLU A 699 -13.15 11.22 -27.41
N LYS A 700 -12.00 10.88 -27.99
CA LYS A 700 -11.35 9.57 -27.78
C LYS A 700 -10.86 9.39 -26.34
N LEU A 701 -10.36 10.45 -25.71
CA LEU A 701 -9.92 10.41 -24.31
C LEU A 701 -11.11 10.27 -23.36
N MET A 702 -12.18 11.04 -23.56
CA MET A 702 -13.41 10.95 -22.77
C MET A 702 -14.04 9.56 -22.88
N PHE A 703 -14.13 9.03 -24.10
CA PHE A 703 -14.64 7.68 -24.33
C PHE A 703 -13.80 6.63 -23.58
N ALA A 704 -12.47 6.71 -23.64
CA ALA A 704 -11.60 5.72 -22.99
C ALA A 704 -11.65 5.74 -21.46
N ILE A 705 -11.90 6.90 -20.83
CA ILE A 705 -11.99 6.99 -19.36
C ILE A 705 -13.39 6.63 -18.83
N GLU A 706 -14.44 6.68 -19.66
CA GLU A 706 -15.83 6.35 -19.31
C GLU A 706 -16.17 4.89 -19.59
N GLU A 707 -15.80 4.35 -20.76
CA GLU A 707 -16.13 2.99 -21.19
C GLU A 707 -15.00 1.99 -20.87
N THR A 708 -14.79 1.73 -19.57
CA THR A 708 -13.73 0.80 -19.12
C THR A 708 -14.11 -0.69 -19.14
N GLU A 709 -15.36 -1.05 -19.43
CA GLU A 709 -15.77 -2.44 -19.57
C GLU A 709 -15.30 -3.00 -20.93
N GLY A 710 -14.20 -3.76 -20.90
CA GLY A 710 -13.92 -4.79 -21.90
C GLY A 710 -13.68 -4.30 -23.33
N PHE A 711 -12.46 -3.83 -23.61
CA PHE A 711 -11.90 -4.00 -24.95
C PHE A 711 -10.95 -5.19 -24.91
N GLY A 712 -11.50 -6.37 -25.16
CA GLY A 712 -10.77 -7.38 -25.92
C GLY A 712 -10.40 -6.72 -27.25
N GLN A 713 -9.11 -6.62 -27.53
CA GLN A 713 -8.65 -6.30 -28.87
C GLN A 713 -9.24 -7.35 -29.81
N GLU A 714 -9.82 -6.89 -30.92
CA GLU A 714 -9.68 -7.62 -32.19
C GLU A 714 -8.21 -7.96 -32.43
#